data_AF-A0A934LPL0-F1
#
_entry.id   AF-A0A934LPL0-F1
#
_cell.length_a   1.000
_cell.length_b   1.000
_cell.length_c   1.000
_cell.angle_alpha   90.00
_cell.angle_beta   90.00
_cell.angle_gamma   90.00
#
_symmetry.space_group_name_H-M   'P 1'
#
loop_
_entity.id
_entity.type
_entity.pdbx_description
1 polymer ?
#
loop_
_entity_poly.entity_id
_entity_poly.type
_entity_poly.pdbx_seq_one_letter_code
_entity_poly.pdbx_strand_id
1 'polypeptide(L)'
;MLDTQGKFFLGRLFDVNKGKLADKALLYDPADLTTHGIVTGMTGSGKTGLCVGILEEAALQNIPAIIVDPKGDLTNLLLHFPDLLPADFKPWLDADVVRREGKTLEAAATETADTWKKGLSDWGIDRERLLALKNAAEFAVYTPGSDAGIPVSVLSSLAAPDIAWDDNREILRERISSTVTALLGLVGMDNVDPLRSREHILLSNLFEDAWSQGQGLDMTELVLQVTKPPFEKLGAFPLENFFPEKDRMELAMLLNNILAAPGFEVWREGQNLDIPSLLFAADGRPRHSVFYIAHLSDSERMFFVTLLLSAVETWMRTQAGSNSLRALVYMDEIFGYMPPTANPPSKLTLLRMLKQARAFGVGMLLATQNPVDVDYKGLSNTGTWIVGKLQTEQDKNRLLDGLESAAGGSDRATLDKLISSLGKRVFVLHNVHEKAPVVFQTRFAMNYLAGPLTRTQIPALNELAGAVISNQSSVISHNPAASLSDLQPVSVAAASAAPRPSAPARPAQISGGSATRPAVPSSIAEHFLPLTNSLPEAFRAAGKTQSASARQVGVIYRPALVASAQVRFFDRKYGVDSQVTRAALIENPERRSAQRWDDFLFGGALEVESSPMPDARFDSLSPTLSDSKLISALQKDFTDWVYRTTTVKARANEYLKVYGGPDISQADFMKACAEAASEARDKELEKQAGKLDKQIASLQDKLFREERELQQDQSELQNRKIEAGANLLELGAGLIGFGRKKSVSTQFTKHRLSANAKEEVEESLETIAALKKQLVNLQADRARIAEDVNQRWGDVVNKITEMDVAPKKSDIYINLFGVAWTPYYIVEVGGQTMELPAFGG
;
A
#
# COMPACT_ATOMS: atom_id res chain seq x y z
N MET A 1 39.43 22.25 1.08
CA MET A 1 38.66 21.24 1.83
C MET A 1 38.17 21.76 3.18
N LEU A 2 36.86 21.70 3.40
CA LEU A 2 36.23 21.93 4.70
C LEU A 2 36.55 20.74 5.62
N ASP A 3 37.37 20.95 6.65
CA ASP A 3 37.71 19.91 7.63
C ASP A 3 36.48 19.58 8.50
N THR A 4 35.93 18.38 8.33
CA THR A 4 34.76 17.92 9.09
C THR A 4 35.14 17.10 10.32
N GLN A 5 36.41 16.73 10.50
CA GLN A 5 36.88 15.93 11.64
C GLN A 5 36.07 14.65 11.88
N GLY A 6 35.63 13.98 10.81
CA GLY A 6 34.80 12.77 10.89
C GLY A 6 33.31 12.99 11.16
N LYS A 7 32.87 14.25 11.27
CA LYS A 7 31.46 14.63 11.49
C LYS A 7 30.74 14.90 10.17
N PHE A 8 29.41 14.87 10.21
CA PHE A 8 28.55 15.21 9.09
C PHE A 8 28.39 16.72 8.97
N PHE A 9 28.80 17.29 7.85
CA PHE A 9 28.52 18.69 7.55
C PHE A 9 27.11 18.84 6.96
N LEU A 10 26.15 19.19 7.81
CA LEU A 10 24.74 19.30 7.41
C LEU A 10 24.35 20.68 6.88
N GLY A 11 25.17 21.70 7.14
CA GLY A 11 24.86 23.07 6.77
C GLY A 11 25.51 24.09 7.69
N ARG A 12 24.89 25.26 7.82
CA ARG A 12 25.35 26.34 8.70
C ARG A 12 24.21 26.77 9.60
N LEU A 13 24.55 27.19 10.82
CA LEU A 13 23.56 27.68 11.78
C LEU A 13 22.80 28.87 11.19
N PHE A 14 21.54 29.02 11.59
CA PHE A 14 20.65 30.05 11.08
C PHE A 14 20.15 30.91 12.23
N ASP A 15 20.38 32.22 12.14
CA ASP A 15 19.88 33.20 13.11
C ASP A 15 18.44 33.57 12.75
N VAL A 16 17.48 32.99 13.48
CA VAL A 16 16.04 33.19 13.27
C VAL A 16 15.65 34.66 13.47
N ASN A 17 16.29 35.37 14.40
CA ASN A 17 15.96 36.77 14.69
C ASN A 17 16.40 37.70 13.56
N LYS A 18 17.54 37.40 12.92
CA LYS A 18 18.06 38.17 11.79
C LYS A 18 17.59 37.68 10.43
N GLY A 19 17.00 36.48 10.37
CA GLY A 19 16.62 35.81 9.11
C GLY A 19 17.82 35.54 8.20
N LYS A 20 19.00 35.27 8.77
CA LYS A 20 20.26 35.14 8.03
C LYS A 20 21.06 33.92 8.46
N LEU A 21 21.80 33.37 7.51
CA LEU A 21 22.80 32.34 7.74
C LEU A 21 23.92 32.89 8.64
N ALA A 22 24.35 32.11 9.61
CA ALA A 22 25.56 32.36 10.38
C ALA A 22 26.76 31.70 9.69
N ASP A 23 27.98 32.17 9.99
CA ASP A 23 29.21 31.61 9.42
C ASP A 23 29.63 30.27 10.05
N LYS A 24 28.95 29.85 11.14
CA LYS A 24 29.28 28.64 11.87
C LYS A 24 28.68 27.40 11.19
N ALA A 25 29.55 26.47 10.76
CA ALA A 25 29.16 25.17 10.26
C ALA A 25 28.46 24.33 11.34
N LEU A 26 27.42 23.59 10.93
CA LEU A 26 26.79 22.55 11.74
C LEU A 26 27.47 21.21 11.42
N LEU A 27 28.26 20.74 12.38
CA LEU A 27 28.95 19.44 12.33
C LEU A 27 28.25 18.47 13.28
N TYR A 28 27.53 17.51 12.72
CA TYR A 28 26.74 16.52 13.44
C TYR A 28 27.54 15.22 13.64
N ASP A 29 27.51 14.62 14.83
CA ASP A 29 28.26 13.40 15.11
C ASP A 29 27.51 12.16 14.58
N PRO A 30 28.07 11.37 13.64
CA PRO A 30 27.39 10.17 13.13
C PRO A 30 27.06 9.15 14.22
N ALA A 31 27.81 9.10 15.33
CA ALA A 31 27.51 8.19 16.43
C ALA A 31 26.14 8.47 17.07
N ASP A 32 25.65 9.70 17.01
CA ASP A 32 24.35 10.08 17.58
C ASP A 32 23.18 9.42 16.83
N LEU A 33 23.36 9.05 15.55
CA LEU A 33 22.35 8.30 14.78
C LEU A 33 22.21 6.84 15.23
N THR A 34 23.07 6.34 16.13
CA THR A 34 22.80 5.07 16.82
C THR A 34 21.52 5.13 17.65
N THR A 35 21.13 6.32 18.11
CA THR A 35 19.84 6.58 18.78
C THR A 35 18.70 6.88 17.81
N HIS A 36 18.91 6.66 16.50
CA HIS A 36 17.93 6.87 15.44
C HIS A 36 17.56 8.34 15.21
N GLY A 37 17.06 8.61 14.02
CA GLY A 37 16.68 9.95 13.59
C GLY A 37 15.30 9.97 12.94
N ILE A 38 14.57 11.08 13.14
CA ILE A 38 13.38 11.40 12.35
C ILE A 38 13.52 12.76 11.68
N VAL A 39 13.15 12.81 10.39
CA VAL A 39 13.07 14.04 9.60
C VAL A 39 11.63 14.27 9.18
N THR A 40 11.10 15.44 9.51
CA THR A 40 9.71 15.80 9.20
C THR A 40 9.59 17.20 8.62
N GLY A 41 8.64 17.38 7.72
CA GLY A 41 8.41 18.66 7.06
C GLY A 41 7.48 18.52 5.87
N MET A 42 6.72 19.57 5.58
CA MET A 42 5.80 19.61 4.45
C MET A 42 6.52 19.44 3.11
N THR A 43 5.80 19.06 2.06
CA THR A 43 6.32 19.09 0.70
C THR A 43 6.91 20.46 0.35
N GLY A 44 8.13 20.48 -0.20
CA GLY A 44 8.85 21.71 -0.53
C GLY A 44 9.59 22.40 0.64
N SER A 45 9.54 21.83 1.86
CA SER A 45 10.35 22.28 3.01
C SER A 45 11.87 22.07 2.81
N GLY A 46 12.25 21.15 1.91
CA GLY A 46 13.64 20.76 1.67
C GLY A 46 14.06 19.45 2.32
N LYS A 47 13.11 18.69 2.93
CA LYS A 47 13.34 17.40 3.61
C LYS A 47 14.22 16.44 2.80
N THR A 48 13.86 16.19 1.54
CA THR A 48 14.59 15.26 0.66
C THR A 48 16.04 15.71 0.47
N GLY A 49 16.28 17.00 0.18
CA GLY A 49 17.64 17.53 0.01
C GLY A 49 18.48 17.43 1.28
N LEU A 50 17.88 17.62 2.47
CA LEU A 50 18.55 17.37 3.75
C LEU A 50 18.88 15.88 3.94
N CYS A 51 17.95 14.96 3.65
CA CYS A 51 18.18 13.53 3.79
C CYS A 51 19.28 13.03 2.85
N VAL A 52 19.27 13.51 1.59
CA VAL A 52 20.36 13.30 0.63
C VAL A 52 21.68 13.82 1.20
N GLY A 53 21.69 15.03 1.78
CA GLY A 53 22.87 15.56 2.46
C GLY A 53 23.40 14.66 3.57
N ILE A 54 22.53 14.09 4.40
CA ILE A 54 22.93 13.13 5.46
C ILE A 54 23.53 11.86 4.84
N LEU A 55 22.91 11.30 3.80
CA LEU A 55 23.39 10.10 3.11
C LEU A 55 24.73 10.35 2.40
N GLU A 56 24.92 11.51 1.78
CA GLU A 56 26.20 11.91 1.20
C GLU A 56 27.32 11.97 2.25
N GLU A 57 27.05 12.56 3.43
CA GLU A 57 28.04 12.59 4.52
C GLU A 57 28.30 11.19 5.09
N ALA A 58 27.27 10.33 5.16
CA ALA A 58 27.44 8.93 5.55
C ALA A 58 28.35 8.18 4.59
N ALA A 59 28.16 8.32 3.28
CA ALA A 59 29.04 7.73 2.27
C ALA A 59 30.49 8.23 2.44
N LEU A 60 30.70 9.54 2.58
CA LEU A 60 32.03 10.14 2.80
C LEU A 60 32.74 9.64 4.07
N GLN A 61 31.99 9.18 5.08
CA GLN A 61 32.52 8.58 6.31
C GLN A 61 32.56 7.04 6.27
N ASN A 62 32.42 6.45 5.08
CA ASN A 62 32.39 5.01 4.83
C ASN A 62 31.25 4.26 5.56
N ILE A 63 30.13 4.92 5.83
CA ILE A 63 28.97 4.30 6.46
C ILE A 63 28.03 3.79 5.35
N PRO A 64 27.81 2.46 5.25
CA PRO A 64 26.90 1.89 4.29
C PRO A 64 25.44 2.17 4.64
N ALA A 65 24.57 2.15 3.64
CA ALA A 65 23.17 2.47 3.81
C ALA A 65 22.23 1.57 3.00
N ILE A 66 21.14 1.14 3.63
CA ILE A 66 19.96 0.56 2.98
C ILE A 66 18.88 1.65 2.94
N ILE A 67 18.39 1.97 1.75
CA ILE A 67 17.56 3.15 1.50
C ILE A 67 16.27 2.67 0.85
N VAL A 68 15.12 2.90 1.49
CA VAL A 68 13.80 2.55 0.94
C VAL A 68 13.17 3.79 0.32
N ASP A 69 12.89 3.73 -0.99
CA ASP A 69 12.44 4.86 -1.80
C ASP A 69 11.07 4.59 -2.47
N PRO A 70 9.95 4.95 -1.80
CA PRO A 70 8.61 4.80 -2.34
C PRO A 70 8.22 5.83 -3.40
N LYS A 71 9.04 6.87 -3.62
CA LYS A 71 8.70 8.01 -4.52
C LYS A 71 9.66 8.16 -5.70
N GLY A 72 10.84 7.55 -5.63
CA GLY A 72 11.88 7.63 -6.66
C GLY A 72 12.82 8.84 -6.50
N ASP A 73 12.68 9.62 -5.42
CA ASP A 73 13.48 10.83 -5.20
C ASP A 73 14.93 10.53 -4.76
N LEU A 74 15.16 9.40 -4.10
CA LEU A 74 16.47 9.03 -3.54
C LEU A 74 17.36 8.35 -4.58
N THR A 75 16.79 7.94 -5.72
CA THR A 75 17.58 7.52 -6.89
C THR A 75 18.56 8.62 -7.35
N ASN A 76 18.26 9.89 -7.07
CA ASN A 76 19.15 11.02 -7.33
C ASN A 76 20.52 10.90 -6.63
N LEU A 77 20.67 10.03 -5.63
CA LEU A 77 21.98 9.74 -5.01
C LEU A 77 23.02 9.23 -6.01
N LEU A 78 22.61 8.67 -7.15
CA LEU A 78 23.50 8.16 -8.19
C LEU A 78 23.97 9.25 -9.19
N LEU A 79 23.39 10.46 -9.14
CA LEU A 79 23.68 11.53 -10.11
C LEU A 79 24.91 12.36 -9.69
N HIS A 80 26.08 11.73 -9.73
CA HIS A 80 27.37 12.31 -9.38
C HIS A 80 28.06 13.02 -10.56
N PHE A 81 28.08 14.35 -10.56
CA PHE A 81 28.68 15.16 -11.64
C PHE A 81 29.85 16.02 -11.13
N PRO A 82 31.05 15.44 -10.92
CA PRO A 82 32.19 16.17 -10.36
C PRO A 82 32.70 17.30 -11.27
N ASP A 83 32.56 17.16 -12.59
CA ASP A 83 33.00 18.17 -13.56
C ASP A 83 31.93 19.22 -13.88
N LEU A 84 30.69 19.00 -13.42
CA LEU A 84 29.55 19.91 -13.56
C LEU A 84 29.37 20.39 -15.02
N LEU A 85 29.50 19.47 -15.98
CA LEU A 85 29.36 19.79 -17.40
C LEU A 85 27.87 19.82 -17.77
N PRO A 86 27.42 20.76 -18.63
CA PRO A 86 26.03 20.77 -19.09
C PRO A 86 25.58 19.43 -19.70
N ALA A 87 26.48 18.71 -20.36
CA ALA A 87 26.19 17.40 -20.94
C ALA A 87 25.79 16.35 -19.89
N ASP A 88 26.27 16.46 -18.66
CA ASP A 88 25.96 15.52 -17.58
C ASP A 88 24.53 15.70 -17.07
N PHE A 89 24.04 16.95 -17.02
CA PHE A 89 22.68 17.26 -16.54
C PHE A 89 21.61 17.00 -17.59
N LYS A 90 21.94 17.21 -18.88
CA LYS A 90 20.98 17.17 -19.99
C LYS A 90 20.07 15.93 -20.02
N PRO A 91 20.55 14.68 -19.82
CA PRO A 91 19.70 13.49 -19.88
C PRO A 91 18.65 13.40 -18.77
N TRP A 92 18.84 14.13 -17.67
CA TRP A 92 18.03 14.05 -16.46
C TRP A 92 17.07 15.23 -16.31
N LEU A 93 17.03 16.14 -17.28
CA LEU A 93 16.08 17.23 -17.33
C LEU A 93 14.73 16.77 -17.89
N ASP A 94 13.65 17.25 -17.27
CA ASP A 94 12.30 17.04 -17.79
C ASP A 94 12.05 17.92 -19.03
N ALA A 95 11.99 17.27 -20.19
CA ALA A 95 11.80 17.94 -21.47
C ALA A 95 10.47 18.70 -21.58
N ASP A 96 9.41 18.23 -20.91
CA ASP A 96 8.11 18.91 -20.90
C ASP A 96 8.15 20.19 -20.05
N VAL A 97 8.82 20.15 -18.90
CA VAL A 97 9.04 21.34 -18.04
C VAL A 97 9.89 22.37 -18.79
N VAL A 98 11.02 21.96 -19.36
CA VAL A 98 11.91 22.84 -20.13
C VAL A 98 11.17 23.49 -21.30
N ARG A 99 10.34 22.73 -22.02
CA ARG A 99 9.51 23.25 -23.12
C ARG A 99 8.47 24.26 -22.62
N ARG A 100 7.82 24.02 -21.48
CA ARG A 100 6.86 24.95 -20.88
C ARG A 100 7.50 26.27 -20.47
N GLU A 101 8.77 26.26 -20.06
CA GLU A 101 9.56 27.45 -19.79
C GLU A 101 10.04 28.19 -21.05
N GLY A 102 9.77 27.65 -22.25
CA GLY A 102 10.20 28.23 -23.52
C GLY A 102 11.70 28.14 -23.78
N LYS A 103 12.41 27.23 -23.11
CA LYS A 103 13.86 27.03 -23.23
C LYS A 103 14.17 25.81 -24.10
N THR A 104 15.38 25.77 -24.66
CA THR A 104 15.94 24.53 -25.26
C THR A 104 16.56 23.67 -24.17
N LEU A 105 16.65 22.35 -24.39
CA LEU A 105 17.29 21.42 -23.46
C LEU A 105 18.77 21.79 -23.21
N GLU A 106 19.49 22.25 -24.24
CA GLU A 106 20.88 22.69 -24.12
C GLU A 106 21.02 23.94 -23.26
N ALA A 107 20.12 24.91 -23.41
CA ALA A 107 20.11 26.13 -22.60
C ALA A 107 19.79 25.81 -21.13
N ALA A 108 18.76 24.98 -20.90
CA ALA A 108 18.38 24.54 -19.55
C ALA A 108 19.51 23.75 -18.86
N ALA A 109 20.22 22.89 -19.59
CA ALA A 109 21.37 22.15 -19.06
C ALA A 109 22.54 23.06 -18.68
N THR A 110 22.79 24.11 -19.47
CA THR A 110 23.83 25.11 -19.16
C THR A 110 23.47 25.91 -17.91
N GLU A 111 22.23 26.41 -17.84
CA GLU A 111 21.71 27.14 -16.68
C GLU A 111 21.73 26.28 -15.39
N THR A 112 21.38 25.00 -15.52
CA THR A 112 21.42 24.03 -14.41
C THR A 112 22.86 23.82 -13.94
N ALA A 113 23.80 23.59 -14.85
CA ALA A 113 25.21 23.43 -14.51
C ALA A 113 25.78 24.67 -13.78
N ASP A 114 25.44 25.87 -14.25
CA ASP A 114 25.88 27.13 -13.61
C ASP A 114 25.24 27.33 -12.23
N THR A 115 23.96 26.98 -12.08
CA THR A 115 23.25 27.01 -10.80
C THR A 115 23.90 26.07 -9.80
N TRP A 116 24.25 24.85 -10.22
CA TRP A 116 24.92 23.87 -9.36
C TRP A 116 26.35 24.31 -8.99
N LYS A 117 27.14 24.82 -9.96
CA LYS A 117 28.47 25.37 -9.69
C LYS A 117 28.43 26.46 -8.63
N LYS A 118 27.53 27.43 -8.79
CA LYS A 118 27.35 28.51 -7.82
C LYS A 118 26.89 27.95 -6.46
N GLY A 119 25.87 27.11 -6.46
CA GLY A 119 25.32 26.48 -5.25
C GLY A 119 26.37 25.72 -4.45
N LEU A 120 27.23 24.95 -5.10
CA LEU A 120 28.32 24.22 -4.42
C LEU A 120 29.40 25.17 -3.90
N SER A 121 29.78 26.18 -4.69
CA SER A 121 30.79 27.17 -4.31
C SER A 121 30.39 28.02 -3.10
N ASP A 122 29.11 28.41 -3.00
CA ASP A 122 28.58 29.21 -1.88
C ASP A 122 28.72 28.47 -0.53
N TRP A 123 28.73 27.14 -0.59
CA TRP A 123 28.88 26.25 0.56
C TRP A 123 30.31 25.73 0.76
N GLY A 124 31.26 26.13 -0.09
CA GLY A 124 32.67 25.71 -0.01
C GLY A 124 32.89 24.25 -0.39
N ILE A 125 32.03 23.69 -1.24
CA ILE A 125 32.16 22.33 -1.77
C ILE A 125 32.92 22.40 -3.08
N ASP A 126 34.09 21.78 -3.11
CA ASP A 126 35.00 21.75 -4.26
C ASP A 126 34.85 20.44 -5.06
N ARG A 127 35.46 20.42 -6.25
CA ARG A 127 35.50 19.24 -7.12
C ARG A 127 36.12 18.01 -6.44
N GLU A 128 37.13 18.23 -5.60
CA GLU A 128 37.80 17.13 -4.88
C GLU A 128 36.82 16.42 -3.94
N ARG A 129 35.98 17.17 -3.21
CA ARG A 129 34.93 16.59 -2.37
C ARG A 129 33.85 15.87 -3.17
N LEU A 130 33.46 16.37 -4.35
CA LEU A 130 32.52 15.67 -5.24
C LEU A 130 33.10 14.35 -5.75
N LEU A 131 34.39 14.34 -6.14
CA LEU A 131 35.10 13.13 -6.54
C LEU A 131 35.25 12.14 -5.37
N ALA A 132 35.53 12.66 -4.17
CA ALA A 132 35.58 11.83 -2.97
C ALA A 132 34.22 11.14 -2.74
N LEU A 133 33.11 11.87 -2.81
CA LEU A 133 31.76 11.29 -2.68
C LEU A 133 31.50 10.21 -3.73
N LYS A 134 31.75 10.51 -5.01
CA LYS A 134 31.55 9.55 -6.12
C LYS A 134 32.30 8.23 -5.90
N ASN A 135 33.46 8.28 -5.25
CA ASN A 135 34.31 7.12 -5.02
C ASN A 135 34.14 6.49 -3.62
N ALA A 136 33.45 7.16 -2.69
CA ALA A 136 33.39 6.77 -1.29
C ALA A 136 32.55 5.50 -1.05
N ALA A 137 31.49 5.32 -1.85
CA ALA A 137 30.61 4.17 -1.79
C ALA A 137 30.26 3.67 -3.20
N GLU A 138 29.85 2.42 -3.30
CA GLU A 138 29.12 1.93 -4.46
C GLU A 138 27.63 2.31 -4.32
N PHE A 139 27.03 2.85 -5.37
CA PHE A 139 25.62 3.23 -5.38
C PHE A 139 24.87 2.36 -6.38
N ALA A 140 23.76 1.77 -5.94
CA ALA A 140 22.99 0.87 -6.79
C ALA A 140 21.49 1.01 -6.50
N VAL A 141 20.68 1.01 -7.57
CA VAL A 141 19.21 0.96 -7.47
C VAL A 141 18.72 -0.47 -7.70
N TYR A 142 18.02 -0.97 -6.71
CA TYR A 142 17.35 -2.26 -6.67
C TYR A 142 15.86 -2.08 -6.91
N THR A 143 15.28 -2.95 -7.74
CA THR A 143 13.88 -2.91 -8.14
C THR A 143 13.22 -4.25 -7.85
N PRO A 144 12.72 -4.50 -6.62
CA PRO A 144 11.96 -5.73 -6.34
C PRO A 144 10.75 -5.83 -7.28
N GLY A 145 10.52 -7.02 -7.84
CA GLY A 145 9.42 -7.25 -8.79
C GLY A 145 9.55 -6.54 -10.14
N SER A 146 10.74 -6.02 -10.49
CA SER A 146 11.00 -5.45 -11.81
C SER A 146 12.46 -5.65 -12.23
N ASP A 147 12.63 -5.80 -13.54
CA ASP A 147 13.90 -5.87 -14.27
C ASP A 147 14.51 -4.50 -14.64
N ALA A 148 13.91 -3.38 -14.22
CA ALA A 148 14.36 -2.04 -14.61
C ALA A 148 15.65 -1.60 -13.91
N GLY A 149 15.89 -2.08 -12.69
CA GLY A 149 17.15 -1.90 -11.96
C GLY A 149 17.78 -3.27 -11.69
N ILE A 150 18.43 -3.41 -10.53
CA ILE A 150 18.88 -4.73 -10.07
C ILE A 150 17.67 -5.46 -9.48
N PRO A 151 17.18 -6.56 -10.09
CA PRO A 151 16.07 -7.31 -9.54
C PRO A 151 16.47 -7.94 -8.20
N VAL A 152 15.49 -8.04 -7.29
CA VAL A 152 15.69 -8.63 -5.96
C VAL A 152 14.90 -9.91 -5.88
N SER A 153 15.60 -11.03 -5.66
CA SER A 153 14.98 -12.30 -5.37
C SER A 153 14.49 -12.30 -3.93
N VAL A 154 13.18 -12.35 -3.76
CA VAL A 154 12.52 -12.32 -2.44
C VAL A 154 12.23 -13.74 -1.96
N LEU A 155 12.14 -14.73 -2.86
CA LEU A 155 11.94 -16.12 -2.48
C LEU A 155 13.19 -16.79 -1.90
N SER A 156 14.39 -16.26 -2.18
CA SER A 156 15.61 -16.67 -1.47
C SER A 156 15.56 -16.38 0.02
N SER A 157 14.70 -15.45 0.48
CA SER A 157 14.56 -15.08 1.89
C SER A 157 13.82 -16.11 2.75
N LEU A 158 13.15 -17.09 2.11
CA LEU A 158 12.50 -18.24 2.77
C LEU A 158 13.51 -19.34 3.19
N ALA A 159 14.76 -19.22 2.76
CA ALA A 159 15.83 -20.12 3.15
C ALA A 159 16.06 -20.10 4.67
N ALA A 160 16.51 -21.25 5.20
CA ALA A 160 16.89 -21.36 6.59
C ALA A 160 18.04 -20.38 6.90
N PRO A 161 17.94 -19.55 7.95
CA PRO A 161 19.01 -18.63 8.32
C PRO A 161 20.28 -19.38 8.77
N ASP A 162 21.46 -18.83 8.50
CA ASP A 162 22.76 -19.34 8.97
C ASP A 162 23.01 -19.09 10.48
N ILE A 163 22.01 -19.36 11.32
CA ILE A 163 22.10 -19.31 12.77
C ILE A 163 21.60 -20.62 13.37
N ALA A 164 22.31 -21.12 14.39
CA ALA A 164 21.98 -22.39 15.02
C ALA A 164 20.58 -22.35 15.66
N TRP A 165 19.72 -23.31 15.31
CA TRP A 165 18.34 -23.38 15.78
C TRP A 165 18.26 -23.43 17.31
N ASP A 166 19.06 -24.30 17.93
CA ASP A 166 18.95 -24.60 19.37
C ASP A 166 19.22 -23.39 20.27
N ASP A 167 20.16 -22.53 19.89
CA ASP A 167 20.51 -21.34 20.66
C ASP A 167 19.61 -20.12 20.33
N ASN A 168 18.85 -20.17 19.23
CA ASN A 168 18.14 -19.01 18.68
C ASN A 168 16.64 -19.25 18.39
N ARG A 169 16.03 -20.26 19.03
CA ARG A 169 14.63 -20.68 18.77
C ARG A 169 13.61 -19.53 18.83
N GLU A 170 13.73 -18.64 19.81
CA GLU A 170 12.80 -17.50 19.96
C GLU A 170 12.89 -16.55 18.76
N ILE A 171 14.11 -16.18 18.37
CA ILE A 171 14.38 -15.27 17.26
C ILE A 171 13.91 -15.89 15.93
N LEU A 172 14.20 -17.17 15.74
CA LEU A 172 13.81 -17.89 14.53
C LEU A 172 12.29 -18.03 14.42
N ARG A 173 11.59 -18.37 15.51
CA ARG A 173 10.12 -18.39 15.54
C ARG A 173 9.48 -17.03 15.27
N GLU A 174 10.06 -15.96 15.80
CA GLU A 174 9.60 -14.60 15.48
C GLU A 174 9.81 -14.26 14.01
N ARG A 175 10.98 -14.60 13.44
CA ARG A 175 11.25 -14.41 12.01
C ARG A 175 10.27 -15.20 11.14
N ILE A 176 9.99 -16.45 11.51
CA ILE A 176 8.98 -17.29 10.85
C ILE A 176 7.63 -16.57 10.89
N SER A 177 7.20 -16.11 12.07
CA SER A 177 5.92 -15.43 12.23
C SER A 177 5.81 -14.20 11.32
N SER A 178 6.82 -13.33 11.29
CA SER A 178 6.85 -12.16 10.40
C SER A 178 6.85 -12.53 8.91
N THR A 179 7.59 -13.58 8.54
CA THR A 179 7.68 -14.07 7.15
C THR A 179 6.34 -14.63 6.69
N VAL A 180 5.68 -15.44 7.53
CA VAL A 180 4.35 -16.01 7.25
C VAL A 180 3.29 -14.92 7.20
N THR A 181 3.31 -13.95 8.10
CA THR A 181 2.36 -12.82 8.06
C THR A 181 2.55 -11.99 6.79
N ALA A 182 3.79 -11.73 6.36
CA ALA A 182 4.05 -11.04 5.10
C ALA A 182 3.53 -11.85 3.90
N LEU A 183 3.81 -13.16 3.85
CA LEU A 183 3.37 -14.05 2.78
C LEU A 183 1.84 -14.13 2.69
N LEU A 184 1.15 -14.22 3.83
CA LEU A 184 -0.31 -14.26 3.86
C LEU A 184 -0.93 -12.90 3.45
N GLY A 185 -0.31 -11.78 3.81
CA GLY A 185 -0.70 -10.46 3.31
C GLY A 185 -0.59 -10.36 1.78
N LEU A 186 0.41 -11.00 1.17
CA LEU A 186 0.60 -11.00 -0.28
C LEU A 186 -0.51 -11.75 -1.04
N VAL A 187 -1.05 -12.86 -0.49
CA VAL A 187 -2.21 -13.57 -1.07
C VAL A 187 -3.55 -12.87 -0.80
N GLY A 188 -3.55 -11.67 -0.23
CA GLY A 188 -4.75 -10.91 0.09
C GLY A 188 -5.44 -11.30 1.39
N MET A 189 -4.75 -12.03 2.29
CA MET A 189 -5.23 -12.27 3.65
C MET A 189 -4.74 -11.13 4.57
N ASP A 190 -5.54 -10.08 4.67
CA ASP A 190 -5.29 -8.96 5.58
C ASP A 190 -5.73 -9.29 7.02
N ASN A 191 -5.03 -8.74 8.02
CA ASN A 191 -5.34 -8.89 9.46
C ASN A 191 -5.26 -10.33 10.01
N VAL A 192 -4.30 -11.12 9.51
CA VAL A 192 -4.02 -12.46 10.03
C VAL A 192 -3.48 -12.37 11.46
N ASP A 193 -4.20 -12.98 12.41
CA ASP A 193 -3.73 -13.17 13.79
C ASP A 193 -2.82 -14.41 13.87
N PRO A 194 -1.51 -14.26 14.19
CA PRO A 194 -0.56 -15.37 14.27
C PRO A 194 -0.96 -16.50 15.23
N LEU A 195 -1.80 -16.21 16.23
CA LEU A 195 -2.20 -17.17 17.26
C LEU A 195 -3.55 -17.83 16.99
N ARG A 196 -4.32 -17.32 16.01
CA ARG A 196 -5.70 -17.80 15.74
C ARG A 196 -5.92 -18.28 14.32
N SER A 197 -5.19 -17.73 13.34
CA SER A 197 -5.32 -18.14 11.94
C SER A 197 -4.77 -19.55 11.75
N ARG A 198 -5.61 -20.42 11.19
CA ARG A 198 -5.24 -21.82 10.88
C ARG A 198 -4.15 -21.85 9.81
N GLU A 199 -4.23 -20.94 8.86
CA GLU A 199 -3.28 -20.71 7.76
C GLU A 199 -1.91 -20.31 8.32
N HIS A 200 -1.88 -19.32 9.21
CA HIS A 200 -0.64 -18.85 9.84
C HIS A 200 0.01 -19.93 10.70
N ILE A 201 -0.79 -20.61 11.53
CA ILE A 201 -0.30 -21.69 12.39
C ILE A 201 0.29 -22.82 11.55
N LEU A 202 -0.38 -23.25 10.48
CA LEU A 202 0.13 -24.30 9.59
C LEU A 202 1.47 -23.89 8.96
N LEU A 203 1.51 -22.73 8.29
CA LEU A 203 2.71 -22.26 7.61
C LEU A 203 3.87 -22.06 8.58
N SER A 204 3.61 -21.51 9.78
CA SER A 204 4.64 -21.33 10.79
C SER A 204 5.26 -22.66 11.25
N ASN A 205 4.44 -23.72 11.39
CA ASN A 205 4.94 -25.04 11.75
C ASN A 205 5.72 -25.70 10.60
N LEU A 206 5.33 -25.48 9.35
CA LEU A 206 6.11 -25.94 8.19
C LEU A 206 7.50 -25.31 8.15
N PHE A 207 7.57 -23.98 8.32
CA PHE A 207 8.85 -23.27 8.41
C PHE A 207 9.69 -23.72 9.60
N GLU A 208 9.07 -23.89 10.77
CA GLU A 208 9.77 -24.35 11.97
C GLU A 208 10.35 -25.77 11.79
N ASP A 209 9.59 -26.70 11.19
CA ASP A 209 10.08 -28.05 10.90
C ASP A 209 11.29 -28.02 9.96
N ALA A 210 11.18 -27.33 8.82
CA ALA A 210 12.26 -27.23 7.83
C ALA A 210 13.50 -26.55 8.41
N TRP A 211 13.35 -25.39 9.07
CA TRP A 211 14.48 -24.61 9.59
C TRP A 211 15.16 -25.31 10.77
N SER A 212 14.42 -26.07 11.59
CA SER A 212 15.02 -26.88 12.66
C SER A 212 15.96 -27.98 12.14
N GLN A 213 15.75 -28.41 10.90
CA GLN A 213 16.58 -29.41 10.20
C GLN A 213 17.67 -28.77 9.33
N GLY A 214 17.80 -27.44 9.33
CA GLY A 214 18.73 -26.70 8.47
C GLY A 214 18.33 -26.72 6.98
N GLN A 215 17.06 -27.02 6.67
CA GLN A 215 16.52 -27.03 5.32
C GLN A 215 15.73 -25.74 5.06
N GLY A 216 15.98 -25.10 3.91
CA GLY A 216 15.15 -23.99 3.45
C GLY A 216 13.87 -24.50 2.80
N LEU A 217 12.81 -23.70 2.84
CA LEU A 217 11.58 -23.94 2.07
C LEU A 217 11.56 -23.00 0.88
N ASP A 218 11.42 -23.53 -0.32
CA ASP A 218 11.01 -22.72 -1.47
C ASP A 218 9.48 -22.68 -1.58
N MET A 219 8.95 -21.79 -2.42
CA MET A 219 7.49 -21.65 -2.58
C MET A 219 6.83 -22.90 -3.19
N THR A 220 7.53 -23.65 -4.03
CA THR A 220 6.99 -24.87 -4.65
C THR A 220 6.84 -25.94 -3.58
N GLU A 221 7.86 -26.11 -2.75
CA GLU A 221 7.85 -27.04 -1.65
C GLU A 221 6.86 -26.61 -0.56
N LEU A 222 6.72 -25.31 -0.30
CA LEU A 222 5.70 -24.80 0.61
C LEU A 222 4.29 -25.15 0.13
N VAL A 223 3.98 -24.95 -1.16
CA VAL A 223 2.67 -25.34 -1.74
C VAL A 223 2.44 -26.84 -1.58
N LEU A 224 3.45 -27.68 -1.88
CA LEU A 224 3.36 -29.13 -1.71
C LEU A 224 3.17 -29.53 -0.25
N GLN A 225 3.95 -28.96 0.67
CA GLN A 225 3.88 -29.28 2.09
C GLN A 225 2.60 -28.73 2.75
N VAL A 226 1.96 -27.67 2.23
CA VAL A 226 0.63 -27.26 2.69
C VAL A 226 -0.41 -28.33 2.37
N THR A 227 -0.36 -28.89 1.14
CA THR A 227 -1.27 -30.00 0.75
C THR A 227 -0.96 -31.29 1.51
N LYS A 228 0.31 -31.55 1.83
CA LYS A 228 0.74 -32.75 2.54
C LYS A 228 1.83 -32.44 3.56
N PRO A 229 1.46 -31.94 4.76
CA PRO A 229 2.43 -31.59 5.80
C PRO A 229 3.21 -32.82 6.29
N PRO A 230 4.48 -32.63 6.72
CA PRO A 230 5.31 -33.72 7.22
C PRO A 230 4.88 -34.23 8.62
N PHE A 231 3.81 -33.66 9.20
CA PHE A 231 3.28 -34.02 10.52
C PHE A 231 1.77 -34.30 10.46
N GLU A 232 1.31 -35.24 11.30
CA GLU A 232 -0.10 -35.67 11.34
C GLU A 232 -0.97 -34.88 12.35
N LYS A 233 -0.35 -34.09 13.23
CA LYS A 233 -1.01 -33.37 14.32
C LYS A 233 -0.44 -31.96 14.48
N LEU A 234 -1.30 -31.01 14.83
CA LEU A 234 -0.93 -29.66 15.26
C LEU A 234 -1.43 -29.42 16.68
N GLY A 235 -0.50 -29.19 17.60
CA GLY A 235 -0.81 -29.13 19.03
C GLY A 235 -1.45 -30.44 19.52
N ALA A 236 -2.62 -30.35 20.16
CA ALA A 236 -3.33 -31.50 20.71
C ALA A 236 -4.24 -32.22 19.70
N PHE A 237 -4.48 -31.64 18.51
CA PHE A 237 -5.48 -32.12 17.57
C PHE A 237 -4.85 -32.76 16.31
N PRO A 238 -5.48 -33.79 15.73
CA PRO A 238 -5.16 -34.24 14.37
C PRO A 238 -5.27 -33.10 13.37
N LEU A 239 -4.33 -33.04 12.42
CA LEU A 239 -4.29 -31.99 11.41
C LEU A 239 -5.62 -31.88 10.66
N GLU A 240 -6.22 -33.01 10.29
CA GLU A 240 -7.48 -33.04 9.53
C GLU A 240 -8.67 -32.44 10.31
N ASN A 241 -8.62 -32.45 11.64
CA ASN A 241 -9.64 -31.81 12.48
C ASN A 241 -9.37 -30.31 12.66
N PHE A 242 -8.10 -29.91 12.69
CA PHE A 242 -7.70 -28.51 12.87
C PHE A 242 -7.81 -27.72 11.56
N PHE A 243 -7.30 -28.28 10.46
CA PHE A 243 -7.28 -27.68 9.14
C PHE A 243 -7.50 -28.77 8.06
N PRO A 244 -8.77 -29.00 7.66
CA PRO A 244 -9.15 -30.06 6.73
C PRO A 244 -8.44 -29.97 5.38
N GLU A 245 -8.29 -31.11 4.69
CA GLU A 245 -7.61 -31.21 3.39
C GLU A 245 -8.19 -30.24 2.34
N LYS A 246 -9.51 -30.08 2.32
CA LYS A 246 -10.18 -29.14 1.42
C LYS A 246 -9.70 -27.70 1.64
N ASP A 247 -9.71 -27.23 2.88
CA ASP A 247 -9.31 -25.86 3.20
C ASP A 247 -7.79 -25.67 2.99
N ARG A 248 -6.98 -26.71 3.25
CA ARG A 248 -5.54 -26.72 2.92
C ARG A 248 -5.29 -26.61 1.42
N MET A 249 -6.10 -27.29 0.60
CA MET A 249 -6.03 -27.21 -0.85
C MET A 249 -6.40 -25.81 -1.35
N GLU A 250 -7.38 -25.14 -0.74
CA GLU A 250 -7.71 -23.74 -1.04
C GLU A 250 -6.52 -22.81 -0.74
N LEU A 251 -5.86 -22.96 0.41
CA LEU A 251 -4.64 -22.20 0.73
C LEU A 251 -3.50 -22.49 -0.25
N ALA A 252 -3.28 -23.76 -0.61
CA ALA A 252 -2.26 -24.16 -1.58
C ALA A 252 -2.53 -23.55 -2.96
N MET A 253 -3.79 -23.48 -3.39
CA MET A 253 -4.19 -22.82 -4.64
C MET A 253 -3.90 -21.32 -4.61
N LEU A 254 -4.16 -20.63 -3.49
CA LEU A 254 -3.83 -19.21 -3.34
C LEU A 254 -2.32 -18.96 -3.43
N LEU A 255 -1.50 -19.77 -2.75
CA LEU A 255 -0.04 -19.70 -2.83
C LEU A 255 0.46 -20.03 -4.25
N ASN A 256 -0.15 -21.01 -4.92
CA ASN A 256 0.20 -21.38 -6.29
C ASN A 256 -0.20 -20.30 -7.31
N ASN A 257 -1.30 -19.58 -7.09
CA ASN A 257 -1.71 -18.47 -7.96
C ASN A 257 -0.63 -17.37 -8.01
N ILE A 258 0.09 -17.14 -6.91
CA ILE A 258 1.25 -16.24 -6.89
C ILE A 258 2.36 -16.80 -7.78
N LEU A 259 2.70 -18.08 -7.67
CA LEU A 259 3.73 -18.71 -8.51
C LEU A 259 3.39 -18.72 -10.00
N ALA A 260 2.10 -18.88 -10.33
CA ALA A 260 1.61 -18.90 -11.70
C ALA A 260 1.43 -17.49 -12.29
N ALA A 261 1.44 -16.44 -11.46
CA ALA A 261 1.30 -15.07 -11.93
C ALA A 261 2.58 -14.64 -12.68
N PRO A 262 2.49 -14.22 -13.97
CA PRO A 262 3.66 -13.81 -14.75
C PRO A 262 4.46 -12.67 -14.09
N GLY A 263 3.78 -11.77 -13.38
CA GLY A 263 4.42 -10.67 -12.65
C GLY A 263 5.29 -11.12 -11.46
N PHE A 264 5.10 -12.34 -10.95
CA PHE A 264 5.84 -12.85 -9.80
C PHE A 264 7.15 -13.56 -10.17
N GLU A 265 7.37 -13.90 -11.45
CA GLU A 265 8.60 -14.54 -11.92
C GLU A 265 9.84 -13.70 -11.58
N VAL A 266 9.74 -12.37 -11.76
CA VAL A 266 10.81 -11.41 -11.45
C VAL A 266 11.13 -11.33 -9.95
N TRP A 267 10.22 -11.77 -9.07
CA TRP A 267 10.48 -11.86 -7.62
C TRP A 267 11.28 -13.10 -7.22
N ARG A 268 11.42 -14.06 -8.13
CA ARG A 268 12.22 -15.29 -7.95
C ARG A 268 13.65 -15.07 -8.41
N GLU A 269 13.82 -14.27 -9.44
CA GLU A 269 15.10 -13.97 -10.07
C GLU A 269 15.77 -12.74 -9.44
N GLY A 270 17.09 -12.63 -9.62
CA GLY A 270 17.86 -11.48 -9.18
C GLY A 270 18.68 -11.70 -7.91
N GLN A 271 19.17 -10.60 -7.33
CA GLN A 271 20.06 -10.64 -6.18
C GLN A 271 19.28 -11.04 -4.93
N ASN A 272 19.84 -11.97 -4.16
CA ASN A 272 19.26 -12.40 -2.90
C ASN A 272 19.24 -11.24 -1.89
N LEU A 273 18.30 -11.29 -0.95
CA LEU A 273 18.16 -10.33 0.14
C LEU A 273 19.23 -10.56 1.25
N ASP A 274 20.50 -10.66 0.85
CA ASP A 274 21.66 -10.83 1.74
C ASP A 274 22.19 -9.47 2.20
N ILE A 275 21.96 -9.13 3.47
CA ILE A 275 22.27 -7.81 4.03
C ILE A 275 23.76 -7.45 3.96
N PRO A 276 24.72 -8.34 4.27
CA PRO A 276 26.14 -8.09 4.03
C PRO A 276 26.45 -7.61 2.61
N SER A 277 25.98 -8.32 1.57
CA SER A 277 26.20 -7.93 0.16
C SER A 277 25.49 -6.63 -0.25
N LEU A 278 24.43 -6.26 0.45
CA LEU A 278 23.70 -5.00 0.23
C LEU A 278 24.36 -3.82 0.95
N LEU A 279 25.15 -4.07 2.00
CA LEU A 279 25.89 -3.04 2.74
C LEU A 279 27.32 -2.87 2.25
N PHE A 280 27.95 -3.91 1.71
CA PHE A 280 29.33 -3.85 1.26
C PHE A 280 29.51 -4.49 -0.12
N ALA A 281 30.32 -3.84 -0.94
CA ALA A 281 30.79 -4.36 -2.20
C ALA A 281 31.80 -5.51 -1.98
N ALA A 282 32.03 -6.32 -3.01
CA ALA A 282 32.99 -7.43 -2.95
C ALA A 282 34.44 -6.95 -2.68
N ASP A 283 34.76 -5.70 -3.02
CA ASP A 283 36.05 -5.07 -2.75
C ASP A 283 36.14 -4.46 -1.32
N GLY A 284 35.09 -4.59 -0.51
CA GLY A 284 35.00 -4.08 0.86
C GLY A 284 34.55 -2.62 0.98
N ARG A 285 34.30 -1.91 -0.14
CA ARG A 285 33.74 -0.55 -0.08
C ARG A 285 32.31 -0.59 0.46
N PRO A 286 31.87 0.44 1.21
CA PRO A 286 30.49 0.55 1.63
C PRO A 286 29.59 0.73 0.42
N ARG A 287 28.35 0.26 0.53
CA ARG A 287 27.34 0.36 -0.51
C ARG A 287 26.13 1.14 0.00
N HIS A 288 25.59 1.99 -0.86
CA HIS A 288 24.33 2.69 -0.68
C HIS A 288 23.30 2.04 -1.61
N SER A 289 22.53 1.11 -1.05
CA SER A 289 21.56 0.29 -1.76
C SER A 289 20.18 0.96 -1.71
N VAL A 290 19.75 1.52 -2.84
CA VAL A 290 18.46 2.22 -2.99
C VAL A 290 17.41 1.25 -3.53
N PHE A 291 16.44 0.89 -2.70
CA PHE A 291 15.29 0.08 -3.08
C PHE A 291 14.17 0.97 -3.61
N TYR A 292 14.04 1.01 -4.94
CA TYR A 292 12.97 1.70 -5.64
C TYR A 292 11.71 0.83 -5.62
N ILE A 293 10.65 1.32 -4.95
CA ILE A 293 9.39 0.58 -4.77
C ILE A 293 8.18 1.37 -5.25
N ALA A 294 8.38 2.45 -6.01
CA ALA A 294 7.30 3.31 -6.48
C ALA A 294 6.36 2.61 -7.48
N HIS A 295 6.86 1.59 -8.22
CA HIS A 295 6.08 0.79 -9.17
C HIS A 295 5.24 -0.31 -8.51
N LEU A 296 5.50 -0.63 -7.24
CA LEU A 296 4.79 -1.68 -6.52
C LEU A 296 3.44 -1.19 -6.00
N SER A 297 2.45 -2.08 -6.05
CA SER A 297 1.19 -1.92 -5.33
C SER A 297 1.40 -1.87 -3.81
N ASP A 298 0.42 -1.36 -3.05
CA ASP A 298 0.55 -1.21 -1.60
C ASP A 298 0.83 -2.55 -0.88
N SER A 299 0.19 -3.64 -1.29
CA SER A 299 0.40 -4.98 -0.73
C SER A 299 1.79 -5.52 -1.05
N GLU A 300 2.26 -5.41 -2.30
CA GLU A 300 3.62 -5.84 -2.69
C GLU A 300 4.69 -5.00 -1.98
N ARG A 301 4.43 -3.70 -1.83
CA ARG A 301 5.32 -2.77 -1.13
C ARG A 301 5.43 -3.13 0.35
N MET A 302 4.31 -3.40 1.01
CA MET A 302 4.27 -3.84 2.41
C MET A 302 4.99 -5.17 2.59
N PHE A 303 4.74 -6.13 1.69
CA PHE A 303 5.41 -7.42 1.67
C PHE A 303 6.93 -7.28 1.59
N PHE A 304 7.42 -6.57 0.57
CA PHE A 304 8.86 -6.36 0.37
C PHE A 304 9.52 -5.67 1.55
N VAL A 305 8.94 -4.56 2.04
CA VAL A 305 9.51 -3.80 3.16
C VAL A 305 9.56 -4.64 4.43
N THR A 306 8.53 -5.45 4.71
CA THR A 306 8.52 -6.35 5.88
C THR A 306 9.65 -7.37 5.81
N LEU A 307 9.90 -7.95 4.64
CA LEU A 307 10.98 -8.91 4.44
C LEU A 307 12.37 -8.26 4.53
N LEU A 308 12.55 -7.10 3.89
CA LEU A 308 13.78 -6.31 4.00
C LEU A 308 14.13 -6.01 5.46
N LEU A 309 13.17 -5.48 6.24
CA LEU A 309 13.38 -5.17 7.65
C LEU A 309 13.68 -6.41 8.48
N SER A 310 13.02 -7.54 8.20
CA SER A 310 13.26 -8.80 8.91
C SER A 310 14.66 -9.37 8.61
N ALA A 311 15.12 -9.24 7.37
CA ALA A 311 16.48 -9.62 6.99
C ALA A 311 17.52 -8.73 7.68
N VAL A 312 17.30 -7.41 7.70
CA VAL A 312 18.17 -6.46 8.44
C VAL A 312 18.19 -6.78 9.92
N GLU A 313 17.04 -7.05 10.55
CA GLU A 313 16.97 -7.40 11.96
C GLU A 313 17.76 -8.69 12.27
N THR A 314 17.61 -9.72 11.43
CA THR A 314 18.36 -10.98 11.59
C THR A 314 19.85 -10.73 11.51
N TRP A 315 20.31 -10.05 10.45
CA TRP A 315 21.72 -9.72 10.27
C TRP A 315 22.26 -8.93 11.46
N MET A 316 21.52 -7.90 11.90
CA MET A 316 21.89 -7.05 13.02
C MET A 316 22.17 -7.84 14.30
N ARG A 317 21.35 -8.85 14.61
CA ARG A 317 21.52 -9.69 15.82
C ARG A 317 22.76 -10.57 15.80
N THR A 318 23.29 -10.89 14.62
CA THR A 318 24.55 -11.64 14.48
C THR A 318 25.79 -10.75 14.72
N GLN A 319 25.61 -9.44 14.82
CA GLN A 319 26.71 -8.50 14.99
C GLN A 319 27.09 -8.36 16.48
N ALA A 320 28.39 -8.14 16.73
CA ALA A 320 28.84 -7.71 18.05
C ALA A 320 28.34 -6.30 18.38
N GLY A 321 28.10 -6.05 19.67
CA GLY A 321 27.67 -4.74 20.15
C GLY A 321 28.65 -3.62 19.77
N SER A 322 28.12 -2.45 19.41
CA SER A 322 28.92 -1.30 18.95
C SER A 322 28.32 0.00 19.44
N ASN A 323 29.19 0.92 19.88
CA ASN A 323 28.83 2.31 20.20
C ASN A 323 29.04 3.26 19.02
N SER A 324 29.57 2.75 17.89
CA SER A 324 29.75 3.49 16.65
C SER A 324 28.68 3.10 15.63
N LEU A 325 28.33 4.05 14.75
CA LEU A 325 27.38 3.80 13.67
C LEU A 325 28.02 2.90 12.60
N ARG A 326 27.51 1.67 12.49
CA ARG A 326 27.94 0.63 11.56
C ARG A 326 27.23 0.71 10.20
N ALA A 327 25.93 0.97 10.22
CA ALA A 327 25.10 1.02 9.03
C ALA A 327 23.87 1.90 9.27
N LEU A 328 23.37 2.52 8.21
CA LEU A 328 22.15 3.31 8.23
C LEU A 328 21.03 2.59 7.48
N VAL A 329 19.84 2.53 8.07
CA VAL A 329 18.61 2.12 7.39
C VAL A 329 17.76 3.37 7.25
N TYR A 330 17.63 3.85 6.02
CA TYR A 330 16.85 5.02 5.70
C TYR A 330 15.52 4.63 5.06
N MET A 331 14.43 5.24 5.50
CA MET A 331 13.12 5.07 4.89
C MET A 331 12.53 6.43 4.56
N ASP A 332 12.35 6.72 3.28
CA ASP A 332 11.55 7.87 2.88
C ASP A 332 10.06 7.55 2.98
N GLU A 333 9.27 8.53 3.41
CA GLU A 333 7.83 8.41 3.64
C GLU A 333 7.41 7.15 4.42
N ILE A 334 7.70 7.11 5.72
CA ILE A 334 7.35 5.97 6.61
C ILE A 334 5.83 5.79 6.83
N PHE A 335 4.99 6.64 6.23
CA PHE A 335 3.53 6.55 6.31
C PHE A 335 3.03 5.16 5.88
N GLY A 336 2.07 4.61 6.63
CA GLY A 336 1.48 3.30 6.36
C GLY A 336 2.26 2.10 6.91
N TYR A 337 3.57 2.21 7.15
CA TYR A 337 4.39 1.10 7.67
C TYR A 337 4.43 0.98 9.19
N MET A 338 4.21 2.09 9.90
CA MET A 338 4.15 2.12 11.37
C MET A 338 3.03 3.06 11.85
N PRO A 339 1.75 2.84 11.47
CA PRO A 339 0.65 3.70 11.84
C PRO A 339 0.25 3.53 13.31
N PRO A 340 -0.33 4.55 13.97
CA PRO A 340 -0.75 4.47 15.37
C PRO A 340 -2.01 3.59 15.58
N THR A 341 -2.89 3.52 14.58
CA THR A 341 -4.23 2.89 14.70
C THR A 341 -4.31 1.47 14.16
N ALA A 342 -3.40 1.08 13.25
CA ALA A 342 -3.37 -0.25 12.64
C ALA A 342 -2.06 -0.99 12.98
N ASN A 343 -2.06 -2.30 12.75
CA ASN A 343 -0.90 -3.18 12.99
C ASN A 343 -0.49 -3.91 11.69
N PRO A 344 0.05 -3.19 10.69
CA PRO A 344 0.57 -3.84 9.49
C PRO A 344 1.80 -4.72 9.82
N PRO A 345 2.16 -5.68 8.94
CA PRO A 345 3.24 -6.63 9.19
C PRO A 345 4.60 -5.97 9.53
N SER A 346 4.91 -4.82 8.91
CA SER A 346 6.17 -4.09 9.15
C SER A 346 6.27 -3.44 10.54
N LYS A 347 5.14 -3.16 11.20
CA LYS A 347 5.11 -2.30 12.40
C LYS A 347 5.89 -2.88 13.58
N LEU A 348 5.69 -4.17 13.87
CA LEU A 348 6.34 -4.81 15.02
C LEU A 348 7.86 -4.86 14.86
N THR A 349 8.31 -5.22 13.66
CA THR A 349 9.74 -5.24 13.30
C THR A 349 10.36 -3.84 13.44
N LEU A 350 9.71 -2.79 12.90
CA LEU A 350 10.18 -1.41 13.04
C LEU A 350 10.30 -0.97 14.50
N LEU A 351 9.27 -1.21 15.32
CA LEU A 351 9.28 -0.84 16.74
C LEU A 351 10.39 -1.56 17.51
N ARG A 352 10.72 -2.80 17.13
CA ARG A 352 11.78 -3.58 17.76
C ARG A 352 13.15 -3.09 17.33
N MET A 353 13.35 -2.84 16.04
CA MET A 353 14.58 -2.24 15.52
C MET A 353 14.83 -0.89 16.20
N LEU A 354 13.84 0.00 16.30
CA LEU A 354 13.97 1.28 17.00
C LEU A 354 14.33 1.16 18.49
N LYS A 355 14.06 0.02 19.14
CA LYS A 355 14.44 -0.21 20.55
C LYS A 355 15.81 -0.84 20.71
N GLN A 356 16.20 -1.72 19.78
CA GLN A 356 17.32 -2.64 19.97
C GLN A 356 18.50 -2.36 19.04
N ALA A 357 18.27 -1.75 17.87
CA ALA A 357 19.29 -1.57 16.83
C ALA A 357 20.48 -0.70 17.28
N ARG A 358 20.22 0.24 18.21
CA ARG A 358 21.26 1.04 18.86
C ARG A 358 22.40 0.21 19.48
N ALA A 359 22.09 -0.97 20.02
CA ALA A 359 23.09 -1.82 20.67
C ALA A 359 24.09 -2.43 19.68
N PHE A 360 23.68 -2.56 18.41
CA PHE A 360 24.45 -3.18 17.34
C PHE A 360 25.10 -2.15 16.40
N GLY A 361 24.92 -0.85 16.69
CA GLY A 361 25.40 0.24 15.84
C GLY A 361 24.58 0.43 14.56
N VAL A 362 23.34 -0.05 14.49
CA VAL A 362 22.46 0.17 13.33
C VAL A 362 21.52 1.34 13.61
N GLY A 363 21.63 2.40 12.79
CA GLY A 363 20.82 3.60 12.93
C GLY A 363 19.63 3.59 11.96
N MET A 364 18.42 3.84 12.47
CA MET A 364 17.23 4.09 11.64
C MET A 364 17.10 5.60 11.39
N LEU A 365 16.99 6.02 10.13
CA LEU A 365 16.67 7.40 9.77
C LEU A 365 15.35 7.43 9.00
N LEU A 366 14.29 7.88 9.67
CA LEU A 366 12.93 7.86 9.15
C LEU A 366 12.55 9.24 8.64
N ALA A 367 11.97 9.33 7.46
CA ALA A 367 11.43 10.58 6.94
C ALA A 367 9.92 10.50 6.74
N THR A 368 9.20 11.55 7.09
CA THR A 368 7.74 11.65 6.91
C THR A 368 7.31 13.07 6.59
N GLN A 369 6.21 13.23 5.87
CA GLN A 369 5.55 14.54 5.76
C GLN A 369 4.60 14.80 6.93
N ASN A 370 3.98 13.73 7.45
CA ASN A 370 2.96 13.79 8.49
C ASN A 370 3.41 12.99 9.72
N PRO A 371 3.97 13.64 10.76
CA PRO A 371 4.42 12.94 11.96
C PRO A 371 3.26 12.36 12.78
N VAL A 372 2.03 12.86 12.58
CA VAL A 372 0.81 12.40 13.27
C VAL A 372 0.44 10.96 12.89
N ASP A 373 0.80 10.55 11.67
CA ASP A 373 0.42 9.24 11.13
C ASP A 373 1.44 8.15 11.47
N VAL A 374 2.39 8.43 12.37
CA VAL A 374 3.43 7.51 12.81
C VAL A 374 3.22 7.15 14.29
N ASP A 375 3.41 5.88 14.65
CA ASP A 375 3.23 5.38 16.02
C ASP A 375 4.17 6.11 16.99
N TYR A 376 3.57 6.75 18.00
CA TYR A 376 4.28 7.53 19.02
C TYR A 376 5.34 6.72 19.78
N LYS A 377 5.11 5.42 20.00
CA LYS A 377 6.09 4.55 20.68
C LYS A 377 7.36 4.38 19.85
N GLY A 378 7.27 4.43 18.53
CA GLY A 378 8.45 4.41 17.66
C GLY A 378 9.20 5.72 17.74
N LEU A 379 8.47 6.84 17.63
CA LEU A 379 9.03 8.18 17.66
C LEU A 379 9.77 8.49 18.96
N SER A 380 9.25 8.07 20.11
CA SER A 380 9.88 8.31 21.41
C SER A 380 11.23 7.59 21.60
N ASN A 381 11.59 6.65 20.73
CA ASN A 381 12.90 6.00 20.73
C ASN A 381 13.92 6.70 19.81
N THR A 382 13.54 7.78 19.13
CA THR A 382 14.45 8.55 18.25
C THR A 382 15.12 9.68 19.04
N GLY A 383 16.45 9.71 19.01
CA GLY A 383 17.27 10.71 19.70
C GLY A 383 17.58 11.95 18.87
N THR A 384 17.51 11.85 17.54
CA THR A 384 17.69 12.98 16.63
C THR A 384 16.37 13.35 15.94
N TRP A 385 15.95 14.60 16.07
CA TRP A 385 14.75 15.16 15.46
C TRP A 385 15.13 16.33 14.57
N ILE A 386 14.80 16.26 13.29
CA ILE A 386 15.03 17.34 12.34
C ILE A 386 13.68 17.79 11.76
N VAL A 387 13.26 18.98 12.14
CA VAL A 387 11.91 19.50 11.91
C VAL A 387 11.99 20.69 10.97
N GLY A 388 11.43 20.51 9.77
CA GLY A 388 11.25 21.58 8.79
C GLY A 388 9.93 22.30 8.98
N LYS A 389 9.60 23.15 8.01
CA LYS A 389 8.30 23.85 7.99
C LYS A 389 7.13 22.85 7.94
N LEU A 390 6.13 23.05 8.80
CA LEU A 390 4.88 22.27 8.85
C LEU A 390 3.70 23.11 8.32
N GLN A 391 2.65 22.45 7.80
CA GLN A 391 1.46 23.14 7.25
C GLN A 391 0.36 23.36 8.27
N THR A 392 0.09 22.38 9.15
CA THR A 392 -1.08 22.41 10.04
C THR A 392 -0.69 22.56 11.50
N GLU A 393 -1.55 23.22 12.29
CA GLU A 393 -1.39 23.32 13.74
C GLU A 393 -1.51 21.97 14.45
N GLN A 394 -2.22 21.00 13.85
CA GLN A 394 -2.35 19.66 14.41
C GLN A 394 -1.04 18.87 14.33
N ASP A 395 -0.36 18.91 13.17
CA ASP A 395 0.96 18.27 12.99
C ASP A 395 1.98 18.83 13.96
N LYS A 396 1.94 20.15 14.14
CA LYS A 396 2.82 20.89 15.04
C LYS A 396 2.58 20.51 16.49
N ASN A 397 1.33 20.47 16.95
CA ASN A 397 1.00 20.11 18.33
C ASN A 397 1.44 18.70 18.69
N ARG A 398 1.18 17.71 17.83
CA ARG A 398 1.64 16.33 18.06
C ARG A 398 3.16 16.20 18.06
N LEU A 399 3.83 16.95 17.17
CA LEU A 399 5.27 16.97 17.14
C LEU A 399 5.86 17.62 18.41
N LEU A 400 5.22 18.68 18.93
CA LEU A 400 5.60 19.30 20.20
C LEU A 400 5.42 18.33 21.36
N ASP A 401 4.34 17.54 21.40
CA ASP A 401 4.14 16.52 22.44
C ASP A 401 5.26 15.46 22.41
N GLY A 402 5.70 15.04 21.21
CA GLY A 402 6.85 14.15 21.03
C GLY A 402 8.17 14.78 21.48
N LEU A 403 8.44 16.02 21.07
CA LEU A 403 9.65 16.76 21.46
C LEU A 403 9.69 17.06 22.95
N GLU A 404 8.58 17.38 23.62
CA GLU A 404 8.55 17.60 25.07
C GLU A 404 8.98 16.35 25.85
N SER A 405 8.53 15.18 25.39
CA SER A 405 8.92 13.90 26.00
C SER A 405 10.40 13.57 25.81
N ALA A 406 11.00 14.02 24.69
CA ALA A 406 12.40 13.76 24.33
C ALA A 406 13.37 14.83 24.85
N ALA A 407 12.94 16.09 24.93
CA ALA A 407 13.80 17.26 25.09
C ALA A 407 13.98 17.74 26.53
N GLY A 408 13.37 17.10 27.52
CA GLY A 408 13.73 17.20 28.94
C GLY A 408 13.90 18.62 29.53
N GLY A 409 13.20 19.64 29.00
CA GLY A 409 13.31 21.02 29.52
C GLY A 409 13.21 22.19 28.53
N SER A 410 12.89 21.99 27.26
CA SER A 410 12.61 23.11 26.34
C SER A 410 11.17 23.62 26.49
N ASP A 411 10.97 24.93 26.61
CA ASP A 411 9.65 25.55 26.70
C ASP A 411 8.86 25.38 25.40
N ARG A 412 7.68 24.75 25.49
CA ARG A 412 6.76 24.46 24.37
C ARG A 412 6.51 25.69 23.52
N ALA A 413 6.24 26.83 24.15
CA ALA A 413 5.91 28.07 23.46
C ALA A 413 7.10 28.57 22.61
N THR A 414 8.32 28.33 23.06
CA THR A 414 9.53 28.70 22.33
C THR A 414 9.73 27.82 21.10
N LEU A 415 9.60 26.50 21.23
CA LEU A 415 9.66 25.56 20.10
C LEU A 415 8.54 25.82 19.08
N ASP A 416 7.33 26.10 19.57
CA ASP A 416 6.17 26.43 18.78
C ASP A 416 6.44 27.65 17.87
N LYS A 417 6.96 28.74 18.46
CA LYS A 417 7.30 29.96 17.71
C LYS A 417 8.43 29.72 16.71
N LEU A 418 9.44 28.94 17.07
CA LEU A 418 10.56 28.61 16.19
C LEU A 418 10.08 27.85 14.95
N ILE A 419 9.30 26.79 15.11
CA ILE A 419 8.82 25.94 14.01
C ILE A 419 7.93 26.74 13.05
N SER A 420 7.05 27.61 13.55
CA SER A 420 6.21 28.47 12.71
C SER A 420 6.99 29.50 11.90
N SER A 421 8.16 29.91 12.37
CA SER A 421 9.00 30.91 11.70
C SER A 421 9.91 30.33 10.61
N LEU A 422 9.96 29.00 10.46
CA LEU A 422 10.90 28.35 9.54
C LEU A 422 10.59 28.67 8.06
N GLY A 423 11.66 29.02 7.35
CA GLY A 423 11.66 29.18 5.89
C GLY A 423 11.89 27.86 5.14
N LYS A 424 11.97 27.93 3.81
CA LYS A 424 12.40 26.79 2.99
C LYS A 424 13.85 26.43 3.33
N ARG A 425 14.15 25.13 3.45
CA ARG A 425 15.49 24.57 3.72
C ARG A 425 16.08 24.96 5.08
N VAL A 426 15.27 25.51 5.97
CA VAL A 426 15.66 25.82 7.36
C VAL A 426 14.96 24.83 8.27
N PHE A 427 15.72 24.26 9.20
CA PHE A 427 15.27 23.18 10.09
C PHE A 427 15.66 23.47 11.53
N VAL A 428 14.83 23.01 12.45
CA VAL A 428 15.20 22.82 13.86
C VAL A 428 15.80 21.43 14.00
N LEU A 429 17.04 21.34 14.47
CA LEU A 429 17.68 20.10 14.89
C LEU A 429 17.62 20.04 16.42
N HIS A 430 16.93 19.03 16.93
CA HIS A 430 17.03 18.60 18.31
C HIS A 430 17.77 17.27 18.38
N ASN A 431 18.79 17.19 19.21
CA ASN A 431 19.59 15.99 19.43
C ASN A 431 19.68 15.77 20.94
N VAL A 432 19.29 14.59 21.41
CA VAL A 432 19.31 14.23 22.85
C VAL A 432 20.71 14.26 23.46
N HIS A 433 21.75 14.19 22.64
CA HIS A 433 23.15 14.30 23.08
C HIS A 433 23.62 15.75 23.23
N GLU A 434 22.83 16.72 22.78
CA GLU A 434 23.13 18.15 22.82
C GLU A 434 22.25 18.90 23.84
N LYS A 435 22.79 19.99 24.41
CA LYS A 435 22.12 20.73 25.49
C LYS A 435 20.88 21.52 25.04
N ALA A 436 20.84 21.91 23.77
CA ALA A 436 19.79 22.77 23.25
C ALA A 436 19.55 22.49 21.77
N PRO A 437 18.29 22.63 21.30
CA PRO A 437 18.00 22.58 19.88
C PRO A 437 18.68 23.74 19.14
N VAL A 438 19.10 23.49 17.91
CA VAL A 438 19.71 24.51 17.03
C VAL A 438 18.89 24.67 15.77
N VAL A 439 18.88 25.88 15.22
CA VAL A 439 18.28 26.15 13.90
C VAL A 439 19.39 26.26 12.88
N PHE A 440 19.23 25.59 11.75
CA PHE A 440 20.22 25.59 10.69
C PHE A 440 19.56 25.61 9.32
N GLN A 441 20.29 26.09 8.33
CA GLN A 441 19.91 25.93 6.93
C GLN A 441 20.77 24.81 6.34
N THR A 442 20.13 23.86 5.67
CA THR A 442 20.84 22.73 5.05
C THR A 442 21.76 23.22 3.94
N ARG A 443 22.90 22.55 3.80
CA ARG A 443 23.84 22.82 2.69
C ARG A 443 23.22 22.48 1.34
N PHE A 444 23.87 22.96 0.27
CA PHE A 444 23.57 22.48 -1.08
C PHE A 444 23.94 20.99 -1.20
N ALA A 445 23.09 20.21 -1.87
CA ALA A 445 23.35 18.79 -2.12
C ALA A 445 24.51 18.65 -3.12
N MET A 446 25.35 17.63 -2.94
CA MET A 446 26.44 17.34 -3.88
C MET A 446 25.92 16.63 -5.12
N ASN A 447 24.91 15.79 -4.95
CA ASN A 447 24.20 15.11 -6.02
C ASN A 447 23.25 16.05 -6.75
N TYR A 448 23.06 15.81 -8.05
CA TYR A 448 22.02 16.49 -8.80
C TYR A 448 20.64 16.00 -8.36
N LEU A 449 19.74 16.92 -8.04
CA LEU A 449 18.37 16.62 -7.60
C LEU A 449 17.42 16.84 -8.78
N ALA A 450 17.26 15.83 -9.63
CA ALA A 450 16.39 15.88 -10.81
C ALA A 450 14.89 15.84 -10.43
N GLY A 451 14.57 15.44 -9.20
CA GLY A 451 13.22 15.08 -8.78
C GLY A 451 13.01 13.56 -8.83
N PRO A 452 11.76 13.07 -8.71
CA PRO A 452 11.49 11.65 -8.73
C PRO A 452 11.77 11.06 -10.12
N LEU A 453 12.71 10.12 -10.20
CA LEU A 453 13.02 9.44 -11.46
C LEU A 453 12.00 8.33 -11.74
N THR A 454 11.72 8.15 -13.03
CA THR A 454 10.79 7.12 -13.50
C THR A 454 11.49 5.77 -13.65
N ARG A 455 10.72 4.68 -13.59
CA ARG A 455 11.22 3.31 -13.80
C ARG A 455 12.06 3.15 -15.08
N THR A 456 11.69 3.84 -16.16
CA THR A 456 12.39 3.77 -17.46
C THR A 456 13.77 4.42 -17.46
N GLN A 457 14.07 5.29 -16.48
CA GLN A 457 15.36 5.96 -16.33
C GLN A 457 16.34 5.16 -15.45
N ILE A 458 15.86 4.17 -14.69
CA ILE A 458 16.68 3.38 -13.76
C ILE A 458 17.81 2.60 -14.45
N PRO A 459 17.62 1.95 -15.62
CA PRO A 459 18.71 1.23 -16.28
C PRO A 459 19.92 2.14 -16.59
N ALA A 460 19.65 3.29 -17.20
CA ALA A 460 20.67 4.29 -17.54
C ALA A 460 21.35 4.87 -16.28
N LEU A 461 20.63 4.94 -15.17
CA LEU A 461 21.14 5.43 -13.89
C LEU A 461 22.11 4.44 -13.23
N ASN A 462 21.76 3.14 -13.21
CA ASN A 462 22.64 2.09 -12.73
C ASN A 462 23.89 1.97 -13.61
N GLU A 463 23.74 2.10 -14.94
CA GLU A 463 24.87 2.15 -15.86
C GLU A 463 25.79 3.35 -15.58
N LEU A 464 25.23 4.54 -15.35
CA LEU A 464 25.98 5.74 -14.96
C LEU A 464 26.81 5.53 -13.68
N ALA A 465 26.22 4.87 -12.68
CA ALA A 465 26.88 4.56 -11.42
C ALA A 465 27.86 3.38 -11.49
N GLY A 466 27.86 2.64 -12.61
CA GLY A 466 28.66 1.42 -12.77
C GLY A 466 28.19 0.26 -11.88
N ALA A 467 26.90 0.25 -11.50
CA ALA A 467 26.32 -0.82 -10.70
C ALA A 467 26.14 -2.07 -11.55
N VAL A 468 26.88 -3.14 -11.25
CA VAL A 468 26.82 -4.42 -11.96
C VAL A 468 26.21 -5.49 -11.05
N ILE A 469 25.34 -6.34 -11.61
CA ILE A 469 24.77 -7.49 -10.91
C ILE A 469 25.90 -8.48 -10.58
N SER A 470 26.34 -8.51 -9.32
CA SER A 470 27.26 -9.53 -8.82
C SER A 470 26.49 -10.82 -8.55
N ASN A 471 26.27 -11.64 -9.59
CA ASN A 471 25.83 -13.03 -9.42
C ASN A 471 26.99 -13.87 -8.84
N GLN A 472 27.31 -13.68 -7.56
CA GLN A 472 28.16 -14.59 -6.80
C GLN A 472 27.36 -15.21 -5.66
N SER A 473 26.64 -16.27 -6.00
CA SER A 473 26.34 -17.36 -5.08
C SER A 473 26.55 -18.64 -5.87
N SER A 474 27.76 -19.19 -5.73
CA SER A 474 28.14 -20.52 -6.21
C SER A 474 27.27 -21.56 -5.51
N VAL A 475 26.21 -22.02 -6.18
CA VAL A 475 25.53 -23.25 -5.80
C VAL A 475 26.40 -24.41 -6.27
N ILE A 476 26.81 -25.22 -5.30
CA ILE A 476 27.50 -26.49 -5.47
C ILE A 476 26.75 -27.33 -6.51
N SER A 477 27.43 -27.64 -7.60
CA SER A 477 26.94 -28.42 -8.72
C SER A 477 26.40 -29.78 -8.26
N HIS A 478 25.11 -30.00 -8.44
CA HIS A 478 24.56 -31.34 -8.63
C HIS A 478 24.18 -31.47 -10.11
N ASN A 479 24.91 -32.35 -10.80
CA ASN A 479 24.73 -32.72 -12.20
C ASN A 479 23.25 -33.02 -12.53
N PRO A 480 22.82 -32.57 -13.72
CA PRO A 480 22.10 -33.45 -14.62
C PRO A 480 22.82 -33.56 -15.97
N ALA A 481 23.32 -34.78 -16.22
CA ALA A 481 23.41 -35.46 -17.51
C ALA A 481 23.62 -34.65 -18.82
N ALA A 482 24.82 -34.80 -19.37
CA ALA A 482 25.15 -35.05 -20.78
C ALA A 482 24.61 -34.08 -21.85
N SER A 483 25.49 -33.16 -22.26
CA SER A 483 25.45 -32.46 -23.54
C SER A 483 25.60 -33.41 -24.73
N LEU A 484 24.64 -33.35 -25.66
CA LEU A 484 24.57 -34.11 -26.92
C LEU A 484 25.63 -33.67 -27.97
N SER A 485 26.81 -33.23 -27.55
CA SER A 485 27.83 -32.65 -28.42
C SER A 485 28.87 -33.66 -28.94
N ASP A 486 28.90 -34.88 -28.40
CA ASP A 486 29.99 -35.84 -28.66
C ASP A 486 29.55 -37.17 -29.29
N LEU A 487 28.82 -37.13 -30.42
CA LEU A 487 28.73 -38.31 -31.30
C LEU A 487 28.86 -37.93 -32.78
N GLN A 488 30.11 -37.95 -33.26
CA GLN A 488 30.41 -38.10 -34.68
C GLN A 488 29.98 -39.49 -35.17
N PRO A 489 29.35 -39.61 -36.35
CA PRO A 489 29.31 -40.87 -37.08
C PRO A 489 30.39 -40.88 -38.17
N VAL A 490 31.24 -41.91 -38.10
CA VAL A 490 32.18 -42.32 -39.15
C VAL A 490 31.43 -43.08 -40.25
N SER A 491 31.88 -42.86 -41.48
CA SER A 491 31.40 -43.41 -42.75
C SER A 491 31.53 -44.93 -42.91
N VAL A 492 30.59 -45.54 -43.62
CA VAL A 492 30.83 -46.78 -44.40
C VAL A 492 30.08 -46.72 -45.74
N ALA A 493 30.75 -47.18 -46.80
CA ALA A 493 30.37 -47.02 -48.20
C ALA A 493 29.77 -48.30 -48.81
N ALA A 494 28.82 -48.11 -49.76
CA ALA A 494 28.40 -48.95 -50.91
C ALA A 494 26.94 -48.57 -51.26
N ALA A 495 26.41 -48.46 -52.47
CA ALA A 495 26.83 -48.67 -53.86
C ALA A 495 25.83 -47.93 -54.80
N SER A 496 26.12 -47.96 -56.10
CA SER A 496 25.44 -47.27 -57.22
C SER A 496 23.95 -47.59 -57.46
N ALA A 497 23.19 -46.61 -57.97
CA ALA A 497 22.52 -46.60 -59.30
C ALA A 497 21.29 -45.66 -59.35
N ALA A 498 21.20 -44.85 -60.41
CA ALA A 498 20.01 -44.11 -60.86
C ALA A 498 18.90 -45.09 -61.37
N PRO A 499 17.61 -44.70 -61.65
CA PRO A 499 17.10 -43.37 -62.02
C PRO A 499 15.73 -42.95 -61.37
N ARG A 500 15.30 -41.72 -61.71
CA ARG A 500 14.03 -41.05 -61.33
C ARG A 500 12.79 -41.96 -61.31
N PRO A 501 11.83 -41.65 -60.42
CA PRO A 501 10.45 -41.48 -60.87
C PRO A 501 9.73 -40.25 -60.29
N SER A 502 8.96 -39.63 -61.20
CA SER A 502 7.67 -38.90 -61.04
C SER A 502 7.27 -38.29 -59.69
N ALA A 503 6.91 -37.00 -59.78
CA ALA A 503 6.20 -36.20 -58.79
C ALA A 503 4.99 -36.91 -58.13
N PRO A 504 4.71 -36.64 -56.84
CA PRO A 504 3.39 -36.83 -56.26
C PRO A 504 2.58 -35.51 -56.27
N ALA A 505 1.38 -35.66 -56.82
CA ALA A 505 0.14 -34.89 -56.73
C ALA A 505 0.08 -33.63 -55.85
N ARG A 506 -0.43 -32.55 -56.47
CA ARG A 506 -1.07 -31.39 -55.81
C ARG A 506 -2.15 -31.86 -54.81
N PRO A 507 -2.24 -31.29 -53.61
CA PRO A 507 -3.44 -31.40 -52.79
C PRO A 507 -4.63 -30.72 -53.50
N ALA A 508 -5.83 -31.26 -53.28
CA ALA A 508 -7.08 -30.83 -53.90
C ALA A 508 -7.31 -29.31 -53.83
N GLN A 509 -7.74 -28.71 -54.94
CA GLN A 509 -8.13 -27.30 -54.99
C GLN A 509 -9.36 -27.07 -54.11
N ILE A 510 -9.16 -26.50 -52.92
CA ILE A 510 -10.23 -25.81 -52.19
C ILE A 510 -10.73 -24.70 -53.14
N SER A 511 -12.03 -24.68 -53.47
CA SER A 511 -12.63 -23.66 -54.32
C SER A 511 -13.11 -22.49 -53.46
N GLY A 512 -12.52 -21.30 -53.66
CA GLY A 512 -12.84 -20.07 -52.91
C GLY A 512 -11.63 -19.48 -52.17
N GLY A 513 -11.43 -18.16 -52.30
CA GLY A 513 -10.38 -17.41 -51.61
C GLY A 513 -8.95 -17.54 -52.18
N SER A 514 -8.13 -16.52 -51.92
CA SER A 514 -6.70 -16.48 -52.26
C SER A 514 -5.85 -17.04 -51.11
N ALA A 515 -4.78 -17.77 -51.42
CA ALA A 515 -3.76 -18.15 -50.44
C ALA A 515 -2.89 -16.95 -50.01
N THR A 516 -2.88 -15.89 -50.81
CA THR A 516 -2.18 -14.63 -50.52
C THR A 516 -3.19 -13.62 -50.02
N ARG A 517 -2.97 -13.12 -48.79
CA ARG A 517 -3.81 -12.10 -48.14
C ARG A 517 -3.81 -10.80 -48.95
N PRO A 518 -4.97 -10.18 -49.24
CA PRO A 518 -5.05 -8.85 -49.84
C PRO A 518 -4.37 -7.81 -48.96
N ALA A 519 -3.71 -6.82 -49.57
CA ALA A 519 -3.06 -5.76 -48.83
C ALA A 519 -4.10 -4.76 -48.29
N VAL A 520 -4.23 -4.67 -46.96
CA VAL A 520 -4.93 -3.58 -46.28
C VAL A 520 -4.01 -2.35 -46.26
N PRO A 521 -4.49 -1.15 -46.61
CA PRO A 521 -3.69 0.07 -46.52
C PRO A 521 -3.10 0.25 -45.11
N SER A 522 -1.83 0.64 -45.03
CA SER A 522 -1.09 0.76 -43.75
C SER A 522 -1.67 1.80 -42.77
N SER A 523 -2.61 2.63 -43.22
CA SER A 523 -3.34 3.60 -42.39
C SER A 523 -4.58 3.02 -41.70
N ILE A 524 -4.95 1.77 -42.01
CA ILE A 524 -6.10 1.07 -41.43
C ILE A 524 -5.56 -0.11 -40.61
N ALA A 525 -5.97 -0.21 -39.35
CA ALA A 525 -5.60 -1.34 -38.50
C ALA A 525 -6.24 -2.64 -39.02
N GLU A 526 -5.48 -3.73 -38.96
CA GLU A 526 -5.88 -5.07 -39.40
C GLU A 526 -5.88 -6.02 -38.20
N HIS A 527 -6.94 -6.81 -38.06
CA HIS A 527 -7.17 -7.74 -36.95
C HIS A 527 -7.67 -9.10 -37.46
N PHE A 528 -7.43 -10.17 -36.70
CA PHE A 528 -7.95 -11.51 -37.01
C PHE A 528 -8.87 -11.96 -35.88
N LEU A 529 -10.06 -12.47 -36.18
CA LEU A 529 -10.95 -13.00 -35.15
C LEU A 529 -10.65 -14.49 -34.91
N PRO A 530 -10.67 -14.92 -33.63
CA PRO A 530 -10.39 -16.31 -33.27
C PRO A 530 -11.50 -17.26 -33.73
N LEU A 531 -11.22 -18.55 -33.73
CA LEU A 531 -12.21 -19.59 -33.98
C LEU A 531 -12.89 -19.95 -32.64
N THR A 532 -13.96 -19.27 -32.29
CA THR A 532 -14.69 -19.50 -31.02
C THR A 532 -15.77 -20.57 -31.14
N ASN A 533 -16.40 -20.71 -32.31
CA ASN A 533 -17.42 -21.73 -32.53
C ASN A 533 -16.78 -23.06 -32.89
N SER A 534 -17.14 -24.12 -32.18
CA SER A 534 -16.89 -25.49 -32.64
C SER A 534 -17.71 -25.79 -33.90
N LEU A 535 -17.33 -26.81 -34.68
CA LEU A 535 -18.04 -27.18 -35.90
C LEU A 535 -19.56 -27.43 -35.67
N PRO A 536 -20.00 -28.14 -34.61
CA PRO A 536 -21.43 -28.28 -34.29
C PRO A 536 -22.13 -26.95 -33.98
N GLU A 537 -21.47 -26.04 -33.28
CA GLU A 537 -22.00 -24.70 -32.99
C GLU A 537 -22.10 -23.84 -34.23
N ALA A 538 -21.12 -23.93 -35.14
CA ALA A 538 -21.15 -23.25 -36.43
C ALA A 538 -22.33 -23.71 -37.31
N PHE A 539 -22.69 -25.00 -37.28
CA PHE A 539 -23.91 -25.51 -37.93
C PHE A 539 -25.18 -24.93 -37.30
N ARG A 540 -25.24 -24.85 -35.97
CA ARG A 540 -26.38 -24.25 -35.24
C ARG A 540 -26.51 -22.76 -35.52
N ALA A 541 -25.41 -22.01 -35.50
CA ALA A 541 -25.36 -20.58 -35.80
C ALA A 541 -25.81 -20.29 -37.24
N ALA A 542 -25.51 -21.19 -38.18
CA ALA A 542 -26.00 -21.10 -39.56
C ALA A 542 -27.45 -21.60 -39.74
N GLY A 543 -28.13 -22.05 -38.68
CA GLY A 543 -29.49 -22.59 -38.74
C GLY A 543 -29.61 -23.93 -39.49
N LYS A 544 -28.53 -24.72 -39.57
CA LYS A 544 -28.46 -25.95 -40.37
C LYS A 544 -28.27 -27.18 -39.49
N THR A 545 -28.89 -28.30 -39.87
CA THR A 545 -28.70 -29.59 -39.18
C THR A 545 -27.37 -30.21 -39.58
N GLN A 546 -26.56 -30.62 -38.61
CA GLN A 546 -25.28 -31.27 -38.86
C GLN A 546 -25.50 -32.63 -39.55
N SER A 547 -24.91 -32.81 -40.73
CA SER A 547 -24.93 -34.08 -41.46
C SER A 547 -23.78 -34.98 -40.99
N ALA A 548 -24.03 -36.28 -40.83
CA ALA A 548 -23.01 -37.26 -40.45
C ALA A 548 -21.88 -37.43 -41.48
N SER A 549 -22.05 -36.88 -42.70
CA SER A 549 -21.06 -36.88 -43.78
C SER A 549 -20.28 -35.56 -43.91
N ALA A 550 -20.45 -34.62 -42.98
CA ALA A 550 -19.79 -33.32 -43.00
C ALA A 550 -18.30 -33.42 -42.66
N ARG A 551 -17.43 -33.03 -43.59
CA ARG A 551 -15.98 -32.98 -43.39
C ARG A 551 -15.48 -31.55 -43.52
N GLN A 552 -14.76 -31.05 -42.52
CA GLN A 552 -14.05 -29.76 -42.63
C GLN A 552 -12.87 -29.92 -43.60
N VAL A 553 -12.83 -29.04 -44.60
CA VAL A 553 -11.82 -29.04 -45.67
C VAL A 553 -10.82 -27.88 -45.51
N GLY A 554 -11.22 -26.80 -44.83
CA GLY A 554 -10.33 -25.67 -44.55
C GLY A 554 -11.03 -24.51 -43.84
N VAL A 555 -10.34 -23.37 -43.74
CA VAL A 555 -10.85 -22.12 -43.16
C VAL A 555 -10.63 -20.97 -44.15
N ILE A 556 -11.63 -20.12 -44.31
CA ILE A 556 -11.56 -18.88 -45.11
C ILE A 556 -11.88 -17.68 -44.23
N TYR A 557 -11.06 -16.64 -44.31
CA TYR A 557 -11.24 -15.36 -43.67
C TYR A 557 -11.93 -14.37 -44.60
N ARG A 558 -12.97 -13.69 -44.11
CA ARG A 558 -13.63 -12.58 -44.81
C ARG A 558 -13.37 -11.25 -44.12
N PRO A 559 -13.21 -10.14 -44.87
CA PRO A 559 -12.98 -8.85 -44.26
C PRO A 559 -14.30 -8.24 -43.77
N ALA A 560 -14.31 -7.75 -42.54
CA ALA A 560 -15.40 -7.05 -41.87
C ALA A 560 -14.89 -5.76 -41.23
N LEU A 561 -15.77 -4.81 -40.93
CA LEU A 561 -15.45 -3.65 -40.09
C LEU A 561 -15.68 -4.02 -38.62
N VAL A 562 -14.66 -3.82 -37.80
CA VAL A 562 -14.77 -4.00 -36.35
C VAL A 562 -14.65 -2.67 -35.63
N ALA A 563 -15.45 -2.48 -34.60
CA ALA A 563 -15.41 -1.31 -33.73
C ALA A 563 -15.65 -1.72 -32.27
N SER A 564 -14.77 -1.31 -31.36
CA SER A 564 -14.92 -1.48 -29.93
C SER A 564 -14.43 -0.23 -29.21
N ALA A 565 -15.27 0.30 -28.33
CA ALA A 565 -14.94 1.40 -27.46
C ALA A 565 -15.23 1.04 -26.01
N GLN A 566 -14.32 1.45 -25.14
CA GLN A 566 -14.43 1.37 -23.71
C GLN A 566 -14.77 2.76 -23.18
N VAL A 567 -15.95 2.88 -22.58
CA VAL A 567 -16.49 4.14 -22.06
C VAL A 567 -16.29 4.15 -20.56
N ARG A 568 -15.50 5.10 -20.07
CA ARG A 568 -15.35 5.32 -18.63
C ARG A 568 -16.33 6.39 -18.17
N PHE A 569 -17.08 6.09 -17.11
CA PHE A 569 -17.92 7.03 -16.42
C PHE A 569 -17.22 7.44 -15.14
N PHE A 570 -16.73 8.68 -15.11
CA PHE A 570 -16.11 9.22 -13.91
C PHE A 570 -16.82 10.51 -13.47
N ASP A 571 -17.50 10.44 -12.35
CA ASP A 571 -18.07 11.62 -11.69
C ASP A 571 -17.76 11.60 -10.19
N ARG A 572 -16.82 12.48 -9.80
CA ARG A 572 -16.38 12.64 -8.41
C ARG A 572 -17.50 13.11 -7.47
N LYS A 573 -18.49 13.84 -7.98
CA LYS A 573 -19.62 14.31 -7.17
C LYS A 573 -20.54 13.15 -6.81
N TYR A 574 -20.77 12.23 -7.74
CA TYR A 574 -21.70 11.11 -7.58
C TYR A 574 -21.00 9.77 -7.26
N GLY A 575 -19.68 9.77 -7.04
CA GLY A 575 -18.92 8.55 -6.72
C GLY A 575 -19.01 7.48 -7.82
N VAL A 576 -19.19 7.90 -9.07
CA VAL A 576 -19.27 6.99 -10.22
C VAL A 576 -17.87 6.79 -10.76
N ASP A 577 -17.38 5.56 -10.74
CA ASP A 577 -16.22 5.10 -11.52
C ASP A 577 -16.57 3.74 -12.11
N SER A 578 -17.24 3.75 -13.26
CA SER A 578 -17.69 2.53 -13.93
C SER A 578 -17.23 2.50 -15.38
N GLN A 579 -17.20 1.31 -15.96
CA GLN A 579 -16.71 1.11 -17.31
C GLN A 579 -17.64 0.22 -18.10
N VAL A 580 -18.00 0.67 -19.30
CA VAL A 580 -18.90 -0.04 -20.21
C VAL A 580 -18.21 -0.22 -21.55
N THR A 581 -18.22 -1.44 -22.07
CA THR A 581 -17.72 -1.75 -23.41
C THR A 581 -18.87 -1.73 -24.42
N ARG A 582 -18.67 -1.03 -25.53
CA ARG A 582 -19.55 -1.05 -26.70
C ARG A 582 -18.77 -1.62 -27.88
N ALA A 583 -19.26 -2.72 -28.43
CA ALA A 583 -18.64 -3.41 -29.54
C ALA A 583 -19.65 -3.58 -30.69
N ALA A 584 -19.17 -3.47 -31.92
CA ALA A 584 -19.94 -3.70 -33.14
C ALA A 584 -19.07 -4.40 -34.20
N LEU A 585 -19.68 -5.32 -34.94
CA LEU A 585 -19.05 -6.07 -36.02
C LEU A 585 -19.95 -6.02 -37.26
N ILE A 586 -19.43 -5.44 -38.35
CA ILE A 586 -20.18 -5.24 -39.59
C ILE A 586 -19.47 -5.99 -40.73
N GLU A 587 -20.01 -7.14 -41.13
CA GLU A 587 -19.43 -7.97 -42.20
C GLU A 587 -19.43 -7.25 -43.56
N ASN A 588 -20.46 -6.46 -43.86
CA ASN A 588 -20.61 -5.76 -45.13
C ASN A 588 -21.00 -4.28 -44.91
N PRO A 589 -20.05 -3.40 -44.58
CA PRO A 589 -20.36 -2.00 -44.32
C PRO A 589 -20.82 -1.29 -45.61
N GLU A 590 -21.95 -0.56 -45.53
CA GLU A 590 -22.41 0.29 -46.63
C GLU A 590 -21.36 1.35 -46.98
N ARG A 591 -21.29 1.77 -48.25
CA ARG A 591 -20.37 2.84 -48.70
C ARG A 591 -20.89 4.23 -48.31
N ARG A 592 -20.98 4.49 -47.01
CA ARG A 592 -21.45 5.74 -46.41
C ARG A 592 -20.59 6.08 -45.20
N SER A 593 -20.52 7.36 -44.86
CA SER A 593 -19.72 7.86 -43.73
C SER A 593 -20.38 7.68 -42.36
N ALA A 594 -21.59 7.11 -42.31
CA ALA A 594 -22.32 6.81 -41.09
C ALA A 594 -23.02 5.46 -41.20
N GLN A 595 -23.11 4.74 -40.08
CA GLN A 595 -23.76 3.42 -39.99
C GLN A 595 -24.79 3.41 -38.87
N ARG A 596 -25.77 2.51 -38.97
CA ARG A 596 -26.70 2.22 -37.87
C ARG A 596 -26.08 1.21 -36.92
N TRP A 597 -25.23 1.70 -36.01
CA TRP A 597 -24.46 0.84 -35.10
C TRP A 597 -25.33 -0.07 -34.22
N ASP A 598 -26.55 0.37 -33.87
CA ASP A 598 -27.51 -0.42 -33.09
C ASP A 598 -27.90 -1.76 -33.73
N ASP A 599 -27.84 -1.85 -35.07
CA ASP A 599 -28.20 -3.06 -35.81
C ASP A 599 -27.07 -4.12 -35.80
N PHE A 600 -25.86 -3.75 -35.35
CA PHE A 600 -24.63 -4.56 -35.46
C PHE A 600 -23.89 -4.74 -34.14
N LEU A 601 -24.57 -4.55 -33.01
CA LEU A 601 -23.97 -4.67 -31.69
C LEU A 601 -23.51 -6.09 -31.39
N PHE A 602 -22.30 -6.20 -30.85
CA PHE A 602 -21.75 -7.46 -30.39
C PHE A 602 -21.90 -7.57 -28.87
N GLY A 603 -22.44 -8.69 -28.40
CA GLY A 603 -22.71 -8.94 -26.98
C GLY A 603 -21.47 -9.35 -26.21
N GLY A 604 -20.57 -8.41 -25.91
CA GLY A 604 -19.37 -8.69 -25.11
C GLY A 604 -18.13 -7.95 -25.59
N ALA A 605 -16.97 -8.35 -25.05
CA ALA A 605 -15.67 -7.88 -25.53
C ALA A 605 -15.28 -8.66 -26.81
N LEU A 606 -14.76 -7.96 -27.81
CA LEU A 606 -14.23 -8.58 -29.02
C LEU A 606 -12.75 -8.90 -28.82
N GLU A 607 -12.42 -10.19 -28.79
CA GLU A 607 -11.04 -10.67 -28.75
C GLU A 607 -10.49 -10.82 -30.17
N VAL A 608 -9.22 -10.46 -30.36
CA VAL A 608 -8.54 -10.52 -31.66
C VAL A 608 -7.17 -11.18 -31.53
N GLU A 609 -6.76 -11.88 -32.58
CA GLU A 609 -5.44 -12.51 -32.74
C GLU A 609 -4.53 -11.64 -33.61
N SER A 610 -3.22 -11.79 -33.41
CA SER A 610 -2.17 -11.04 -34.13
C SER A 610 -1.79 -11.66 -35.48
N SER A 611 -2.14 -12.92 -35.71
CA SER A 611 -1.83 -13.65 -36.95
C SER A 611 -2.97 -14.57 -37.35
N PRO A 612 -3.22 -14.77 -38.67
CA PRO A 612 -4.22 -15.71 -39.14
C PRO A 612 -3.81 -17.16 -38.89
N MET A 613 -4.78 -18.06 -38.89
CA MET A 613 -4.54 -19.50 -38.84
C MET A 613 -3.67 -19.99 -40.02
N PRO A 614 -2.72 -20.93 -39.79
CA PRO A 614 -1.95 -21.57 -40.86
C PRO A 614 -2.87 -22.21 -41.92
N ASP A 615 -2.47 -22.13 -43.19
CA ASP A 615 -3.19 -22.67 -44.36
C ASP A 615 -4.60 -22.08 -44.60
N ALA A 616 -4.96 -20.98 -43.91
CA ALA A 616 -6.20 -20.26 -44.17
C ALA A 616 -6.18 -19.51 -45.50
N ARG A 617 -7.37 -19.29 -46.08
CA ARG A 617 -7.56 -18.49 -47.29
C ARG A 617 -8.22 -17.16 -46.99
N PHE A 618 -8.08 -16.20 -47.89
CA PHE A 618 -8.61 -14.84 -47.72
C PHE A 618 -9.54 -14.47 -48.86
N ASP A 619 -10.67 -13.87 -48.51
CA ASP A 619 -11.58 -13.22 -49.46
C ASP A 619 -11.06 -11.83 -49.86
N SER A 620 -11.57 -11.29 -50.96
CA SER A 620 -11.16 -9.98 -51.48
C SER A 620 -11.61 -8.82 -50.58
N LEU A 621 -10.76 -7.79 -50.45
CA LEU A 621 -11.10 -6.59 -49.69
C LEU A 621 -12.12 -5.74 -50.46
N SER A 622 -13.24 -5.41 -49.82
CA SER A 622 -14.26 -4.57 -50.43
C SER A 622 -13.78 -3.12 -50.61
N PRO A 623 -14.30 -2.37 -51.62
CA PRO A 623 -13.91 -0.98 -51.83
C PRO A 623 -14.13 -0.07 -50.62
N THR A 624 -15.12 -0.40 -49.76
CA THR A 624 -15.41 0.34 -48.52
C THR A 624 -14.33 0.16 -47.47
N LEU A 625 -13.85 -1.08 -47.29
CA LEU A 625 -12.80 -1.43 -46.33
C LEU A 625 -11.39 -1.04 -46.79
N SER A 626 -11.22 -0.75 -48.09
CA SER A 626 -9.96 -0.27 -48.65
C SER A 626 -9.79 1.27 -48.67
N ASP A 627 -10.83 2.04 -48.35
CA ASP A 627 -10.81 3.51 -48.38
C ASP A 627 -10.51 4.11 -47.00
N SER A 628 -9.27 4.55 -46.80
CA SER A 628 -8.82 5.11 -45.51
C SER A 628 -9.62 6.33 -45.07
N LYS A 629 -10.10 7.18 -45.99
CA LYS A 629 -10.88 8.38 -45.63
C LYS A 629 -12.25 7.99 -45.10
N LEU A 630 -12.86 6.97 -45.69
CA LEU A 630 -14.15 6.45 -45.27
C LEU A 630 -14.05 5.78 -43.90
N ILE A 631 -13.01 4.97 -43.66
CA ILE A 631 -12.75 4.32 -42.37
C ILE A 631 -12.54 5.35 -41.25
N SER A 632 -11.75 6.41 -41.49
CA SER A 632 -11.60 7.48 -40.51
C SER A 632 -12.89 8.26 -40.25
N ALA A 633 -13.78 8.39 -41.22
CA ALA A 633 -15.10 9.01 -41.02
C ALA A 633 -16.02 8.11 -40.18
N LEU A 634 -16.02 6.81 -40.44
CA LEU A 634 -16.75 5.80 -39.68
C LEU A 634 -16.27 5.70 -38.23
N GLN A 635 -14.96 5.85 -37.99
CA GLN A 635 -14.41 5.88 -36.63
C GLN A 635 -14.98 7.04 -35.81
N LYS A 636 -15.05 8.23 -36.42
CA LYS A 636 -15.65 9.41 -35.79
C LYS A 636 -17.15 9.25 -35.55
N ASP A 637 -17.86 8.68 -36.52
CA ASP A 637 -19.29 8.39 -36.40
C ASP A 637 -19.58 7.41 -35.26
N PHE A 638 -18.77 6.35 -35.13
CA PHE A 638 -18.86 5.40 -34.01
C PHE A 638 -18.64 6.08 -32.66
N THR A 639 -17.60 6.90 -32.52
CA THR A 639 -17.35 7.65 -31.27
C THR A 639 -18.51 8.57 -30.91
N ASP A 640 -19.06 9.28 -31.90
CA ASP A 640 -20.20 10.18 -31.69
C ASP A 640 -21.47 9.41 -31.33
N TRP A 641 -21.71 8.23 -31.90
CA TRP A 641 -22.82 7.36 -31.53
C TRP A 641 -22.66 6.82 -30.10
N VAL A 642 -21.48 6.32 -29.72
CA VAL A 642 -21.19 5.84 -28.35
C VAL A 642 -21.42 6.94 -27.32
N TYR A 643 -20.99 8.17 -27.62
CA TYR A 643 -21.18 9.34 -26.76
C TYR A 643 -22.66 9.70 -26.54
N ARG A 644 -23.51 9.53 -27.55
CA ARG A 644 -24.93 9.94 -27.50
C ARG A 644 -25.83 8.89 -26.86
N THR A 645 -25.46 7.61 -26.95
CA THR A 645 -26.33 6.49 -26.59
C THR A 645 -25.97 5.82 -25.27
N THR A 646 -24.74 6.02 -24.76
CA THR A 646 -24.29 5.37 -23.54
C THR A 646 -24.51 6.30 -22.33
N THR A 647 -25.30 5.86 -21.36
CA THR A 647 -25.48 6.51 -20.06
C THR A 647 -25.48 5.45 -18.96
N VAL A 648 -25.12 5.85 -17.73
CA VAL A 648 -25.23 5.00 -16.54
C VAL A 648 -26.08 5.66 -15.47
N LYS A 649 -26.84 4.86 -14.72
CA LYS A 649 -27.64 5.36 -13.61
C LYS A 649 -26.82 5.40 -12.33
N ALA A 650 -26.89 6.52 -11.62
CA ALA A 650 -26.34 6.69 -10.28
C ALA A 650 -27.46 6.94 -9.27
N ARG A 651 -27.33 6.37 -8.07
CA ARG A 651 -28.21 6.61 -6.93
C ARG A 651 -27.58 7.66 -6.02
N ALA A 652 -28.40 8.54 -5.46
CA ALA A 652 -27.92 9.60 -4.58
C ALA A 652 -28.88 9.80 -3.40
N ASN A 653 -28.29 10.01 -2.22
CA ASN A 653 -28.96 10.59 -1.07
C ASN A 653 -28.25 11.91 -0.74
N GLU A 654 -28.79 13.03 -1.24
CA GLU A 654 -28.15 14.35 -1.14
C GLU A 654 -28.06 14.85 0.30
N TYR A 655 -28.97 14.42 1.17
CA TYR A 655 -28.99 14.81 2.58
C TYR A 655 -27.85 14.14 3.36
N LEU A 656 -27.58 12.87 3.08
CA LEU A 656 -26.49 12.10 3.68
C LEU A 656 -25.16 12.26 2.93
N LYS A 657 -25.19 12.87 1.74
CA LYS A 657 -24.05 12.95 0.79
C LYS A 657 -23.49 11.56 0.45
N VAL A 658 -24.36 10.56 0.42
CA VAL A 658 -24.03 9.20 0.00
C VAL A 658 -24.45 9.04 -1.45
N TYR A 659 -23.52 8.57 -2.27
CA TYR A 659 -23.74 8.38 -3.71
C TYR A 659 -23.29 6.97 -4.10
N GLY A 660 -23.99 6.36 -5.05
CA GLY A 660 -23.71 5.02 -5.53
C GLY A 660 -23.78 4.96 -7.04
N GLY A 661 -22.68 4.52 -7.67
CA GLY A 661 -22.66 4.22 -9.10
C GLY A 661 -23.50 2.98 -9.46
N PRO A 662 -23.57 2.64 -10.76
CA PRO A 662 -24.32 1.47 -11.25
C PRO A 662 -23.81 0.14 -10.70
N ASP A 663 -22.53 0.07 -10.32
CA ASP A 663 -21.87 -1.15 -9.82
C ASP A 663 -22.21 -1.46 -8.36
N ILE A 664 -22.81 -0.50 -7.63
CA ILE A 664 -23.19 -0.68 -6.23
C ILE A 664 -24.59 -1.27 -6.17
N SER A 665 -24.72 -2.41 -5.48
CA SER A 665 -26.02 -3.05 -5.29
C SER A 665 -26.97 -2.12 -4.51
N GLN A 666 -28.27 -2.27 -4.71
CA GLN A 666 -29.25 -1.49 -3.94
C GLN A 666 -29.10 -1.75 -2.43
N ALA A 667 -28.77 -2.98 -2.03
CA ALA A 667 -28.56 -3.34 -0.63
C ALA A 667 -27.34 -2.63 -0.03
N ASP A 668 -26.22 -2.57 -0.76
CA ASP A 668 -25.00 -1.92 -0.29
C ASP A 668 -25.16 -0.40 -0.21
N PHE A 669 -25.85 0.20 -1.19
CA PHE A 669 -26.18 1.63 -1.14
C PHE A 669 -27.09 1.97 0.04
N MET A 670 -28.11 1.15 0.31
CA MET A 670 -28.98 1.31 1.47
C MET A 670 -28.22 1.16 2.79
N LYS A 671 -27.29 0.20 2.86
CA LYS A 671 -26.42 0.00 4.02
C LYS A 671 -25.55 1.23 4.29
N ALA A 672 -24.90 1.77 3.25
CA ALA A 672 -24.10 3.00 3.36
C ALA A 672 -24.95 4.21 3.80
N CYS A 673 -26.19 4.34 3.31
CA CYS A 673 -27.12 5.37 3.76
C CYS A 673 -27.53 5.16 5.24
N ALA A 674 -27.79 3.93 5.67
CA ALA A 674 -28.14 3.63 7.05
C ALA A 674 -26.99 3.92 8.03
N GLU A 675 -25.75 3.58 7.64
CA GLU A 675 -24.54 3.86 8.42
C GLU A 675 -24.31 5.38 8.55
N ALA A 676 -24.35 6.12 7.43
CA ALA A 676 -24.17 7.58 7.44
C ALA A 676 -25.26 8.30 8.25
N ALA A 677 -26.50 7.82 8.19
CA ALA A 677 -27.59 8.36 8.99
C ALA A 677 -27.42 8.04 10.48
N SER A 678 -26.95 6.84 10.83
CA SER A 678 -26.67 6.48 12.23
C SER A 678 -25.58 7.37 12.82
N GLU A 679 -24.47 7.59 12.10
CA GLU A 679 -23.38 8.45 12.56
C GLU A 679 -23.83 9.90 12.73
N ALA A 680 -24.58 10.44 11.77
CA ALA A 680 -25.10 11.80 11.83
C ALA A 680 -26.12 11.98 12.97
N ARG A 681 -26.97 10.99 13.18
CA ARG A 681 -27.93 10.91 14.28
C ARG A 681 -27.22 10.90 15.63
N ASP A 682 -26.23 10.04 15.82
CA ASP A 682 -25.51 9.90 17.09
C ASP A 682 -24.78 11.20 17.45
N LYS A 683 -24.19 11.87 16.46
CA LYS A 683 -23.56 13.19 16.63
C LYS A 683 -24.56 14.29 16.98
N GLU A 684 -25.75 14.28 16.38
CA GLU A 684 -26.81 15.24 16.72
C GLU A 684 -27.40 14.96 18.11
N LEU A 685 -27.58 13.70 18.48
CA LEU A 685 -27.98 13.27 19.82
C LEU A 685 -26.97 13.74 20.87
N GLU A 686 -25.68 13.52 20.67
CA GLU A 686 -24.64 13.97 21.61
C GLU A 686 -24.69 15.51 21.80
N LYS A 687 -24.94 16.25 20.71
CA LYS A 687 -25.04 17.71 20.75
C LYS A 687 -26.30 18.21 21.47
N GLN A 688 -27.46 17.59 21.22
CA GLN A 688 -28.74 18.03 21.76
C GLN A 688 -29.00 17.50 23.17
N ALA A 689 -28.68 16.23 23.43
CA ALA A 689 -28.90 15.56 24.72
C ALA A 689 -27.72 15.68 25.69
N GLY A 690 -26.50 16.02 25.23
CA GLY A 690 -25.31 16.02 26.08
C GLY A 690 -25.36 16.96 27.29
N LYS A 691 -26.15 18.04 27.25
CA LYS A 691 -26.40 18.88 28.44
C LYS A 691 -27.30 18.19 29.47
N LEU A 692 -28.34 17.50 29.00
CA LEU A 692 -29.26 16.74 29.85
C LEU A 692 -28.56 15.53 30.47
N ASP A 693 -27.70 14.85 29.71
CA ASP A 693 -26.92 13.70 30.20
C ASP A 693 -26.04 14.09 31.41
N LYS A 694 -25.37 15.25 31.33
CA LYS A 694 -24.58 15.78 32.45
C LYS A 694 -25.45 16.15 33.66
N GLN A 695 -26.65 16.69 33.44
CA GLN A 695 -27.58 17.03 34.51
C GLN A 695 -28.15 15.77 35.18
N ILE A 696 -28.51 14.75 34.40
CA ILE A 696 -28.98 13.46 34.90
C ILE A 696 -27.89 12.80 35.74
N ALA A 697 -26.64 12.72 35.24
CA ALA A 697 -25.52 12.16 36.00
C ALA A 697 -25.29 12.91 37.33
N SER A 698 -25.32 14.25 37.30
CA SER A 698 -25.17 15.06 38.51
C SER A 698 -26.29 14.83 39.54
N LEU A 699 -27.54 14.68 39.08
CA LEU A 699 -28.67 14.39 39.97
C LEU A 699 -28.64 12.95 40.50
N GLN A 700 -28.18 11.98 39.72
CA GLN A 700 -27.98 10.59 40.18
C GLN A 700 -26.92 10.52 41.28
N ASP A 701 -25.81 11.25 41.12
CA ASP A 701 -24.77 11.33 42.16
C ASP A 701 -25.29 11.98 43.44
N LYS A 702 -26.12 13.03 43.32
CA LYS A 702 -26.78 13.65 44.49
C LYS A 702 -27.74 12.69 45.16
N LEU A 703 -28.59 12.02 44.38
CA LEU A 703 -29.54 11.03 44.90
C LEU A 703 -28.82 9.91 45.66
N PHE A 704 -27.71 9.42 45.13
CA PHE A 704 -26.92 8.38 45.77
C PHE A 704 -26.33 8.83 47.12
N ARG A 705 -25.90 10.10 47.23
CA ARG A 705 -25.40 10.66 48.50
C ARG A 705 -26.52 10.79 49.53
N GLU A 706 -27.66 11.35 49.13
CA GLU A 706 -28.84 11.51 49.99
C GLU A 706 -29.41 10.17 50.46
N GLU A 707 -29.46 9.15 49.59
CA GLU A 707 -29.90 7.80 49.98
C GLU A 707 -28.95 7.16 51.03
N ARG A 708 -27.66 7.50 50.99
CA ARG A 708 -26.68 7.06 51.99
C ARG A 708 -26.82 7.82 53.31
N GLU A 709 -27.07 9.12 53.25
CA GLU A 709 -27.33 9.96 54.43
C GLU A 709 -28.60 9.49 55.14
N LEU A 710 -29.68 9.25 54.40
CA LEU A 710 -30.91 8.67 54.95
C LEU A 710 -30.68 7.34 55.69
N GLN A 711 -29.82 6.46 55.17
CA GLN A 711 -29.48 5.20 55.86
C GLN A 711 -28.76 5.45 57.20
N GLN A 712 -27.89 6.46 57.25
CA GLN A 712 -27.21 6.86 58.48
C GLN A 712 -28.20 7.45 59.48
N ASP A 713 -29.06 8.36 59.05
CA ASP A 713 -30.08 9.01 59.89
C ASP A 713 -31.07 7.99 60.45
N GLN A 714 -31.47 6.99 59.64
CA GLN A 714 -32.32 5.89 60.09
C GLN A 714 -31.63 5.02 61.16
N SER A 715 -30.34 4.73 60.97
CA SER A 715 -29.55 3.99 61.97
C SER A 715 -29.39 4.80 63.26
N GLU A 716 -29.18 6.11 63.16
CA GLU A 716 -29.06 7.00 64.31
C GLU A 716 -30.40 7.12 65.06
N LEU A 717 -31.51 7.27 64.35
CA LEU A 717 -32.85 7.27 64.93
C LEU A 717 -33.16 5.94 65.64
N GLN A 718 -32.76 4.79 65.07
CA GLN A 718 -32.90 3.48 65.72
C GLN A 718 -32.06 3.38 66.99
N ASN A 719 -30.78 3.77 66.93
CA ASN A 719 -29.89 3.79 68.09
C ASN A 719 -30.44 4.69 69.21
N ARG A 720 -30.92 5.90 68.87
CA ARG A 720 -31.53 6.84 69.83
C ARG A 720 -32.84 6.31 70.42
N LYS A 721 -33.65 5.56 69.66
CA LYS A 721 -34.84 4.85 70.17
C LYS A 721 -34.48 3.72 71.15
N ILE A 722 -33.42 2.96 70.85
CA ILE A 722 -32.91 1.90 71.73
C ILE A 722 -32.35 2.51 73.03
N GLU A 723 -31.60 3.61 72.97
CA GLU A 723 -31.10 4.33 74.16
C GLU A 723 -32.21 4.92 75.03
N ALA A 724 -33.29 5.41 74.42
CA ALA A 724 -34.49 5.84 75.13
C ALA A 724 -35.22 4.66 75.80
N GLY A 725 -35.22 3.48 75.19
CA GLY A 725 -35.86 2.25 75.70
C GLY A 725 -35.04 1.46 76.74
N ALA A 726 -33.71 1.42 76.62
CA ALA A 726 -32.82 0.68 77.52
C ALA A 726 -32.84 1.20 78.96
N ASN A 727 -33.06 2.51 79.17
CA ASN A 727 -33.23 3.10 80.49
C ASN A 727 -34.59 2.80 81.14
N LEU A 728 -35.58 2.33 80.38
CA LEU A 728 -36.86 1.84 80.92
C LEU A 728 -36.68 0.46 81.57
N LEU A 729 -35.73 -0.34 81.07
CA LEU A 729 -35.32 -1.63 81.66
C LEU A 729 -34.44 -1.47 82.90
N GLU A 730 -33.70 -0.37 83.03
CA GLU A 730 -32.92 -0.05 84.25
C GLU A 730 -33.80 0.37 85.44
N LEU A 731 -35.04 0.84 85.19
CA LEU A 731 -36.06 1.00 86.23
C LEU A 731 -36.61 -0.35 86.75
N GLY A 732 -36.45 -1.44 85.98
CA GLY A 732 -36.95 -2.79 86.32
C GLY A 732 -35.94 -3.68 87.07
N ALA A 733 -34.67 -3.31 87.15
CA ALA A 733 -33.61 -4.14 87.76
C ALA A 733 -32.98 -3.53 89.03
N GLY A 734 -33.67 -2.60 89.69
CA GLY A 734 -33.18 -1.87 90.87
C GLY A 734 -34.09 -1.90 92.10
N LEU A 735 -34.95 -2.92 92.25
CA LEU A 735 -35.88 -3.05 93.39
C LEU A 735 -35.26 -3.74 94.63
N ILE A 736 -33.94 -3.90 94.71
CA ILE A 736 -33.25 -4.35 95.94
C ILE A 736 -31.93 -3.58 96.09
N GLY A 737 -31.88 -2.65 97.06
CA GLY A 737 -30.64 -2.20 97.70
C GLY A 737 -30.16 -0.76 97.40
N PHE A 738 -30.42 0.12 98.36
CA PHE A 738 -29.68 1.34 98.74
C PHE A 738 -28.96 2.19 97.66
N GLY A 739 -29.45 3.43 97.45
CA GLY A 739 -28.57 4.61 97.37
C GLY A 739 -28.76 5.61 96.22
N ARG A 740 -29.06 6.87 96.60
CA ARG A 740 -28.88 8.17 95.90
C ARG A 740 -29.81 8.58 94.74
N LYS A 741 -30.55 9.67 95.02
CA LYS A 741 -31.28 10.54 94.07
C LYS A 741 -30.37 11.08 92.96
N LYS A 742 -30.78 11.00 91.68
CA LYS A 742 -30.27 11.80 90.56
C LYS A 742 -31.39 12.59 89.88
N SER A 743 -31.02 13.76 89.36
CA SER A 743 -31.84 14.91 88.93
C SER A 743 -32.70 14.69 87.67
N VAL A 744 -33.90 15.29 87.67
CA VAL A 744 -34.96 15.26 86.63
C VAL A 744 -34.63 16.08 85.37
N SER A 745 -33.53 16.85 85.35
CA SER A 745 -33.15 17.74 84.24
C SER A 745 -32.64 17.03 82.96
N THR A 746 -32.38 15.73 83.00
CA THR A 746 -31.73 14.99 81.89
C THR A 746 -32.71 14.37 80.88
N GLN A 747 -34.03 14.43 81.12
CA GLN A 747 -35.02 13.74 80.27
C GLN A 747 -35.65 14.65 79.18
N PHE A 748 -35.77 15.96 79.42
CA PHE A 748 -36.30 16.90 78.42
C PHE A 748 -35.33 17.14 77.24
N THR A 749 -34.01 17.14 77.50
CA THR A 749 -32.99 17.31 76.45
C THR A 749 -32.94 16.10 75.50
N LYS A 750 -33.27 14.90 75.98
CA LYS A 750 -33.19 13.65 75.21
C LYS A 750 -34.42 13.41 74.33
N HIS A 751 -35.61 13.81 74.76
CA HIS A 751 -36.80 13.81 73.90
C HIS A 751 -36.66 14.76 72.72
N ARG A 752 -36.06 15.94 72.93
CA ARG A 752 -35.75 16.89 71.85
C ARG A 752 -34.77 16.30 70.82
N LEU A 753 -33.74 15.59 71.29
CA LEU A 753 -32.74 14.95 70.41
C LEU A 753 -33.30 13.80 69.58
N SER A 754 -34.27 13.03 70.09
CA SER A 754 -34.97 12.00 69.30
C SER A 754 -35.99 12.59 68.33
N ALA A 755 -36.57 13.76 68.64
CA ALA A 755 -37.46 14.47 67.73
C ALA A 755 -36.68 15.05 66.54
N ASN A 756 -35.53 15.68 66.80
CA ASN A 756 -34.64 16.20 65.75
C ASN A 756 -34.15 15.08 64.81
N ALA A 757 -33.74 13.93 65.34
CA ALA A 757 -33.30 12.80 64.51
C ALA A 757 -34.45 12.19 63.66
N LYS A 758 -35.72 12.43 64.03
CA LYS A 758 -36.87 12.03 63.22
C LYS A 758 -37.12 13.04 62.09
N GLU A 759 -36.94 14.33 62.39
CA GLU A 759 -37.05 15.43 61.44
C GLU A 759 -35.98 15.33 60.34
N GLU A 760 -34.74 15.00 60.69
CA GLU A 760 -33.63 14.73 59.75
C GLU A 760 -33.98 13.60 58.74
N VAL A 761 -34.57 12.49 59.22
CA VAL A 761 -35.03 11.40 58.34
C VAL A 761 -36.16 11.85 57.40
N GLU A 762 -37.06 12.71 57.87
CA GLU A 762 -38.20 13.21 57.08
C GLU A 762 -37.72 14.18 55.99
N GLU A 763 -36.76 15.07 56.31
CA GLU A 763 -36.11 15.98 55.36
C GLU A 763 -35.35 15.23 54.25
N SER A 764 -34.59 14.20 54.61
CA SER A 764 -33.87 13.34 53.66
C SER A 764 -34.84 12.60 52.71
N LEU A 765 -35.99 12.12 53.21
CA LEU A 765 -37.03 11.48 52.39
C LEU A 765 -37.67 12.47 51.40
N GLU A 766 -37.99 13.69 51.82
CA GLU A 766 -38.54 14.73 50.95
C GLU A 766 -37.55 15.14 49.86
N THR A 767 -36.27 15.27 50.20
CA THR A 767 -35.18 15.61 49.27
C THR A 767 -34.99 14.51 48.22
N ILE A 768 -34.96 13.24 48.63
CA ILE A 768 -34.91 12.08 47.74
C ILE A 768 -36.11 12.05 46.79
N ALA A 769 -37.31 12.33 47.29
CA ALA A 769 -38.52 12.39 46.46
C ALA A 769 -38.46 13.51 45.41
N ALA A 770 -37.96 14.69 45.79
CA ALA A 770 -37.76 15.81 44.87
C ALA A 770 -36.70 15.50 43.79
N LEU A 771 -35.57 14.90 44.16
CA LEU A 771 -34.51 14.49 43.24
C LEU A 771 -34.98 13.40 42.26
N LYS A 772 -35.73 12.40 42.74
CA LYS A 772 -36.35 11.36 41.90
C LYS A 772 -37.32 11.96 40.88
N LYS A 773 -38.14 12.94 41.29
CA LYS A 773 -39.06 13.65 40.40
C LYS A 773 -38.31 14.45 39.32
N GLN A 774 -37.22 15.12 39.67
CA GLN A 774 -36.39 15.86 38.71
C GLN A 774 -35.71 14.91 37.70
N LEU A 775 -35.21 13.76 38.16
CA LEU A 775 -34.62 12.74 37.29
C LEU A 775 -35.61 12.21 36.26
N VAL A 776 -36.84 11.88 36.69
CA VAL A 776 -37.89 11.40 35.78
C VAL A 776 -38.19 12.43 34.69
N ASN A 777 -38.29 13.71 35.06
CA ASN A 777 -38.56 14.79 34.09
C ASN A 777 -37.42 14.94 33.08
N LEU A 778 -36.17 14.99 33.53
CA LEU A 778 -35.02 15.11 32.62
C LEU A 778 -34.84 13.87 31.74
N GLN A 779 -35.12 12.68 32.25
CA GLN A 779 -35.10 11.44 31.47
C GLN A 779 -36.20 11.44 30.41
N ALA A 780 -37.40 11.93 30.72
CA ALA A 780 -38.49 12.06 29.76
C ALA A 780 -38.16 13.08 28.65
N ASP A 781 -37.54 14.22 28.99
CA ASP A 781 -37.13 15.22 28.00
C ASP A 781 -35.98 14.72 27.12
N ARG A 782 -35.01 13.99 27.70
CA ARG A 782 -33.96 13.30 26.94
C ARG A 782 -34.55 12.28 25.97
N ALA A 783 -35.52 11.47 26.42
CA ALA A 783 -36.17 10.47 25.58
C ALA A 783 -36.94 11.12 24.42
N ARG A 784 -37.60 12.26 24.65
CA ARG A 784 -38.29 13.02 23.59
C ARG A 784 -37.33 13.52 22.52
N ILE A 785 -36.21 14.12 22.93
CA ILE A 785 -35.16 14.56 22.00
C ILE A 785 -34.60 13.38 21.22
N ALA A 786 -34.39 12.24 21.89
CA ALA A 786 -33.90 11.05 21.23
C ALA A 786 -34.86 10.54 20.14
N GLU A 787 -36.15 10.53 20.44
CA GLU A 787 -37.19 10.11 19.50
C GLU A 787 -37.30 11.06 18.29
N ASP A 788 -37.32 12.38 18.52
CA ASP A 788 -37.40 13.38 17.46
C ASP A 788 -36.20 13.28 16.49
N VAL A 789 -35.00 13.08 17.03
CA VAL A 789 -33.77 12.92 16.23
C VAL A 789 -33.79 11.57 15.49
N ASN A 790 -34.20 10.48 16.15
CA ASN A 790 -34.35 9.17 15.51
C ASN A 790 -35.32 9.20 14.32
N GLN A 791 -36.50 9.79 14.51
CA GLN A 791 -37.53 9.88 13.48
C GLN A 791 -37.03 10.68 12.27
N ARG A 792 -36.41 11.84 12.52
CA ARG A 792 -35.87 12.70 11.46
C ARG A 792 -34.81 12.00 10.61
N TRP A 793 -33.88 11.29 11.22
CA TRP A 793 -32.83 10.58 10.49
C TRP A 793 -33.35 9.32 9.80
N GLY A 794 -34.38 8.65 10.36
CA GLY A 794 -35.09 7.57 9.69
C GLY A 794 -35.74 7.99 8.36
N ASP A 795 -36.35 9.18 8.33
CA ASP A 795 -36.94 9.73 7.10
C ASP A 795 -35.88 10.11 6.04
N VAL A 796 -34.70 10.55 6.49
CA VAL A 796 -33.61 10.98 5.61
C VAL A 796 -32.97 9.81 4.86
N VAL A 797 -32.86 8.62 5.48
CA VAL A 797 -32.29 7.41 4.87
C VAL A 797 -33.02 7.03 3.58
N ASN A 798 -34.34 7.21 3.54
CA ASN A 798 -35.19 6.77 2.43
C ASN A 798 -35.30 7.79 1.27
N LYS A 799 -34.67 8.97 1.37
CA LYS A 799 -34.72 10.00 0.32
C LYS A 799 -33.68 9.75 -0.77
N ILE A 800 -33.98 8.80 -1.64
CA ILE A 800 -33.10 8.36 -2.74
C ILE A 800 -33.57 8.95 -4.07
N THR A 801 -32.65 9.49 -4.85
CA THR A 801 -32.86 9.94 -6.22
C THR A 801 -32.00 9.13 -7.20
N GLU A 802 -32.53 8.85 -8.39
CA GLU A 802 -31.75 8.29 -9.51
C GLU A 802 -31.38 9.41 -10.49
N MET A 803 -30.14 9.41 -10.97
CA MET A 803 -29.62 10.39 -11.92
C MET A 803 -28.90 9.67 -13.07
N ASP A 804 -29.11 10.14 -14.30
CA ASP A 804 -28.40 9.64 -15.46
C ASP A 804 -27.06 10.40 -15.63
N VAL A 805 -25.97 9.65 -15.69
CA VAL A 805 -24.61 10.16 -15.92
C VAL A 805 -24.19 9.82 -17.35
N ALA A 806 -23.96 10.85 -18.15
CA ALA A 806 -23.42 10.73 -19.50
C ALA A 806 -21.88 10.79 -19.47
N PRO A 807 -21.18 10.08 -20.38
CA PRO A 807 -19.73 10.12 -20.46
C PRO A 807 -19.29 11.44 -21.10
N LYS A 808 -18.03 11.83 -20.93
CA LYS A 808 -17.43 12.88 -21.76
C LYS A 808 -16.82 12.25 -23.01
N LYS A 809 -16.72 13.02 -24.10
CA LYS A 809 -16.02 12.55 -25.32
C LYS A 809 -14.55 12.17 -25.05
N SER A 810 -13.91 12.79 -24.06
CA SER A 810 -12.54 12.45 -23.62
C SER A 810 -12.43 11.08 -22.96
N ASP A 811 -13.55 10.54 -22.48
CA ASP A 811 -13.58 9.34 -21.64
C ASP A 811 -14.04 8.10 -22.45
N ILE A 812 -14.10 8.24 -23.78
CA ILE A 812 -14.40 7.18 -24.74
C ILE A 812 -13.09 6.77 -25.40
N TYR A 813 -12.61 5.58 -25.07
CA TYR A 813 -11.37 5.02 -25.58
C TYR A 813 -11.70 3.98 -26.65
N ILE A 814 -11.23 4.20 -27.88
CA ILE A 814 -11.42 3.23 -28.96
C ILE A 814 -10.29 2.19 -28.84
N ASN A 815 -10.65 0.98 -28.41
CA ASN A 815 -9.67 -0.09 -28.18
C ASN A 815 -9.46 -0.94 -29.43
N LEU A 816 -10.47 -1.02 -30.30
CA LEU A 816 -10.42 -1.79 -31.54
C LEU A 816 -11.16 -1.02 -32.63
N PHE A 817 -10.51 -0.68 -33.74
CA PHE A 817 -11.21 -0.11 -34.89
C PHE A 817 -10.42 -0.35 -36.17
N GLY A 818 -11.03 -1.02 -37.16
CA GLY A 818 -10.35 -1.34 -38.40
C GLY A 818 -10.98 -2.50 -39.14
N VAL A 819 -10.19 -3.14 -40.00
CA VAL A 819 -10.61 -4.33 -40.73
C VAL A 819 -10.33 -5.56 -39.87
N ALA A 820 -11.38 -6.33 -39.57
CA ALA A 820 -11.26 -7.64 -38.94
C ALA A 820 -11.48 -8.74 -39.99
N TRP A 821 -10.62 -9.75 -39.96
CA TRP A 821 -10.79 -10.97 -40.73
C TRP A 821 -11.62 -11.96 -39.94
N THR A 822 -12.87 -12.20 -40.35
CA THR A 822 -13.84 -13.14 -39.75
C THR A 822 -13.64 -14.55 -40.31
N PRO A 823 -13.39 -15.58 -39.47
CA PRO A 823 -13.16 -16.93 -39.95
C PRO A 823 -14.48 -17.68 -40.25
N TYR A 824 -14.49 -18.43 -41.35
CA TYR A 824 -15.53 -19.39 -41.72
C TYR A 824 -14.93 -20.76 -42.01
N TYR A 825 -15.55 -21.82 -41.51
CA TYR A 825 -15.24 -23.19 -41.88
C TYR A 825 -15.74 -23.48 -43.28
N ILE A 826 -14.89 -24.06 -44.13
CA ILE A 826 -15.29 -24.69 -45.38
C ILE A 826 -15.54 -26.16 -45.08
N VAL A 827 -16.78 -26.61 -45.26
CA VAL A 827 -17.24 -27.97 -44.97
C VAL A 827 -17.77 -28.60 -46.24
N GLU A 828 -17.38 -29.84 -46.52
CA GLU A 828 -17.93 -30.64 -47.61
C GLU A 828 -19.01 -31.57 -47.05
N VAL A 829 -20.22 -31.51 -47.63
CA VAL A 829 -21.36 -32.38 -47.30
C VAL A 829 -21.90 -32.97 -48.59
N GLY A 830 -21.82 -34.29 -48.76
CA GLY A 830 -22.37 -34.97 -49.94
C GLY A 830 -21.78 -34.51 -51.28
N GLY A 831 -20.51 -34.06 -51.31
CA GLY A 831 -19.83 -33.56 -52.51
C GLY A 831 -20.09 -32.08 -52.84
N GLN A 832 -20.78 -31.34 -51.97
CA GLN A 832 -20.94 -29.88 -52.08
C GLN A 832 -20.22 -29.17 -50.94
N THR A 833 -19.49 -28.10 -51.27
CA THR A 833 -18.83 -27.23 -50.29
C THR A 833 -19.78 -26.17 -49.76
N MET A 834 -19.80 -25.99 -48.45
CA MET A 834 -20.57 -24.97 -47.75
C MET A 834 -19.70 -24.24 -46.72
N GLU A 835 -20.02 -22.98 -46.48
CA GLU A 835 -19.36 -22.15 -45.48
C GLU A 835 -20.21 -22.04 -44.21
N LEU A 836 -19.55 -22.08 -43.04
CA LEU A 836 -20.16 -21.92 -41.73
C LEU A 836 -19.35 -20.93 -40.89
N PRO A 837 -19.99 -20.02 -40.13
CA PRO A 837 -19.28 -19.04 -39.32
C PRO A 837 -18.51 -19.73 -38.18
N ALA A 838 -17.18 -19.58 -38.19
CA ALA A 838 -16.30 -20.16 -37.18
C ALA A 838 -16.09 -19.23 -35.98
N PHE A 839 -16.56 -17.99 -36.08
CA PHE A 839 -16.60 -17.01 -35.00
C PHE A 839 -18.05 -16.72 -34.60
N GLY A 840 -18.29 -16.64 -33.30
CA GLY A 840 -19.57 -16.27 -32.68
C GLY A 840 -19.35 -15.81 -31.25
N GLY A 841 -20.26 -14.95 -30.77
CA GLY A 841 -20.33 -14.49 -29.38
C GLY A 841 -21.76 -14.54 -28.88
#